data_AF-A0A9P3H9P0-F1
#
_entry.id   AF-A0A9P3H9P0-F1
#
_cell.length_a   1.000
_cell.length_b   1.000
_cell.length_c   1.000
_cell.angle_alpha   90.00
_cell.angle_beta   90.00
_cell.angle_gamma   90.00
#
_symmetry.space_group_name_H-M   'P 1'
#
loop_
_entity.id
_entity.type
_entity.pdbx_description
1 polymer ?
#
loop_
_entity_poly.entity_id
_entity_poly.type
_entity_poly.pdbx_seq_one_letter_code
_entity_poly.pdbx_strand_id
1 'polypeptide(L)'
;MKSFTISCLLAAAFVQASLAQVTIASDAAKTTNHHSSSSSQTISGAQVLVENTLEVGSANFPFILLSETASAADGAKGCSKLGELPYNAQSRALPAVENALNKFASTQKTFYVDNSSASDSKSTATCSTLTMSGGKATIHHGASCTTKLPTLCTNQNLNGKVTVNTHLGPFTGMRDQRGFRFRGMRYAKPVVRFAAPEPITAKWSKPVDATKFGSVCPQIGAGSDDCLFLNVFTPKLTSDKKGLLPVMFYIHGGSFTSGSGSDPSFDGSNMASRGQVVVVQINYRLGLFGFFERVDAGISRKTLPGNQGVYDMLLALKWVQQNIAAFGGDPKQVTAFGESAGGNAIRALLSMPKHTKGLFRSVISQSDPIDIPFNTPATASGLISGGAMTALNCKTIACMRKKSITDIINVQNVLVSDAIAHAPEESFMELIKPSVDGILILNNFDQLIAGKSGGITNVPLMIGTMKNEGNGFLPSLGQTTPMNEMVFGVTAEALLGYQRAMITAAYNLYPIPDNTTDKDITRDVEGVFATDYLWVCPTQYLAKAFSKTRNPIYQYTFQRAYSNVPVGDICYGKVCHGDDIAIVFASPLFMNNATAYPWTQDDAALSRMVMDRWLAFGISGGNPNPTVADGNPTWPKYDATTQGIYMFNLNATISTGGLRQPYCNFMDQAIKYDFQL
;
A
#
# COMPACT_ATOMS: atom_id res chain seq x y z
N MET A 1 25.45 20.62 26.22
CA MET A 1 24.00 20.49 26.48
C MET A 1 23.19 21.55 25.72
N LYS A 2 23.12 22.84 26.11
CA LYS A 2 22.28 23.86 25.42
C LYS A 2 22.53 24.04 23.91
N SER A 3 23.79 24.04 23.46
CA SER A 3 24.10 24.17 22.01
C SER A 3 23.83 22.89 21.21
N PHE A 4 23.66 21.75 21.88
CA PHE A 4 23.43 20.45 21.26
C PHE A 4 21.94 20.09 21.21
N THR A 5 21.17 20.53 22.21
CA THR A 5 19.70 20.58 22.10
C THR A 5 19.31 21.36 20.84
N ILE A 6 20.01 22.45 20.52
CA ILE A 6 19.79 23.22 19.28
C ILE A 6 20.10 22.40 18.01
N SER A 7 21.13 21.55 18.00
CA SER A 7 21.44 20.67 16.86
C SER A 7 20.42 19.53 16.69
N CYS A 8 19.94 18.91 17.78
CA CYS A 8 18.84 17.95 17.74
C CYS A 8 17.50 18.61 17.37
N LEU A 9 17.25 19.84 17.83
CA LEU A 9 16.07 20.64 17.47
C LEU A 9 16.07 21.00 15.97
N LEU A 10 17.24 21.35 15.41
CA LEU A 10 17.43 21.61 13.98
C LEU A 10 17.29 20.32 13.17
N ALA A 11 17.92 19.22 13.60
CA ALA A 11 17.80 17.92 12.93
C ALA A 11 16.35 17.41 12.93
N ALA A 12 15.61 17.49 14.04
CA ALA A 12 14.19 17.08 14.12
C ALA A 12 13.25 17.92 13.23
N ALA A 13 13.51 19.22 13.08
CA ALA A 13 12.81 20.07 12.11
C ALA A 13 13.13 19.68 10.65
N PHE A 14 14.33 19.13 10.39
CA PHE A 14 14.72 18.54 9.11
C PHE A 14 14.18 17.10 8.94
N VAL A 15 14.07 16.26 9.97
CA VAL A 15 13.54 14.86 9.94
C VAL A 15 12.21 14.79 9.20
N GLN A 16 11.29 15.73 9.50
CA GLN A 16 9.97 15.77 8.86
C GLN A 16 9.99 16.48 7.49
N ALA A 17 10.95 17.38 7.25
CA ALA A 17 11.11 18.06 5.96
C ALA A 17 11.84 17.22 4.91
N SER A 18 12.73 16.31 5.32
CA SER A 18 13.48 15.39 4.43
C SER A 18 12.67 14.17 3.99
N LEU A 19 11.54 13.89 4.66
CA LEU A 19 10.51 12.97 4.16
C LEU A 19 9.68 13.56 2.99
N ALA A 20 10.03 14.75 2.50
CA ALA A 20 9.37 15.45 1.39
C ALA A 20 10.26 15.65 0.14
N GLN A 21 11.42 14.99 0.04
CA GLN A 21 12.27 15.07 -1.16
C GLN A 21 12.47 13.71 -1.84
N VAL A 22 11.36 13.11 -2.28
CA VAL A 22 11.32 12.69 -3.68
C VAL A 22 10.75 13.88 -4.43
N THR A 23 11.58 14.55 -5.22
CA THR A 23 11.13 15.54 -6.17
C THR A 23 10.03 14.93 -7.03
N ILE A 24 8.77 15.31 -6.76
CA ILE A 24 7.72 15.22 -7.76
C ILE A 24 8.13 16.19 -8.85
N ALA A 25 8.89 15.70 -9.83
CA ALA A 25 8.98 16.37 -11.11
C ALA A 25 7.57 16.36 -11.68
N SER A 26 6.83 17.44 -11.46
CA SER A 26 5.65 17.75 -12.23
C SER A 26 6.12 18.16 -13.63
N ASP A 27 6.56 17.19 -14.42
CA ASP A 27 6.67 17.42 -15.85
C ASP A 27 5.24 17.48 -16.39
N ALA A 28 4.75 18.72 -16.47
CA ALA A 28 3.69 19.09 -17.36
C ALA A 28 4.20 18.86 -18.79
N ALA A 29 4.16 17.61 -19.24
CA ALA A 29 4.24 17.30 -20.65
C ALA A 29 3.06 18.01 -21.33
N LYS A 30 3.36 19.14 -21.98
CA LYS A 30 2.46 19.78 -22.95
C LYS A 30 2.33 18.83 -24.13
N THR A 31 1.46 17.82 -24.00
CA THR A 31 0.92 17.13 -25.15
C THR A 31 -0.21 17.97 -25.70
N THR A 32 -0.02 18.43 -26.94
CA THR A 32 -1.05 19.06 -27.76
C THR A 32 -2.21 18.08 -27.92
N ASN A 33 -3.30 18.34 -27.20
CA ASN A 33 -4.53 17.57 -27.32
C ASN A 33 -5.19 17.89 -28.67
N HIS A 34 -5.15 16.93 -29.61
CA HIS A 34 -6.23 16.81 -30.58
C HIS A 34 -7.50 16.39 -29.82
N HIS A 35 -8.44 17.32 -29.68
CA HIS A 35 -9.76 17.04 -29.15
C HIS A 35 -10.51 16.07 -30.08
N SER A 36 -10.51 14.78 -29.74
CA SER A 36 -11.63 13.91 -30.09
C SER A 36 -12.54 13.81 -28.86
N SER A 37 -13.78 14.24 -29.00
CA SER A 37 -14.81 14.13 -27.98
C SER A 37 -15.23 12.66 -27.84
N SER A 38 -14.52 11.87 -27.04
CA SER A 38 -15.00 10.55 -26.65
C SER A 38 -16.09 10.72 -25.58
N SER A 39 -17.33 10.46 -25.96
CA SER A 39 -18.44 10.32 -25.01
C SER A 39 -18.15 9.15 -24.08
N SER A 40 -18.24 9.34 -22.76
CA SER A 40 -18.04 8.25 -21.81
C SER A 40 -19.21 7.28 -21.87
N GLN A 41 -18.96 6.03 -22.26
CA GLN A 41 -20.00 5.01 -22.41
C GLN A 41 -20.09 4.14 -21.16
N THR A 42 -21.31 3.76 -20.78
CA THR A 42 -21.53 2.76 -19.72
C THR A 42 -21.22 1.37 -20.25
N ILE A 43 -20.31 0.67 -19.60
CA ILE A 43 -19.84 -0.64 -20.04
C ILE A 43 -19.86 -1.60 -18.86
N SER A 44 -20.39 -2.80 -19.12
CA SER A 44 -20.43 -3.93 -18.20
C SER A 44 -19.84 -5.15 -18.89
N GLY A 45 -19.26 -6.06 -18.10
CA GLY A 45 -18.75 -7.33 -18.57
C GLY A 45 -17.46 -7.23 -19.38
N ALA A 46 -16.69 -6.14 -19.25
CA ALA A 46 -15.44 -5.94 -19.97
C ALA A 46 -14.24 -6.31 -19.09
N GLN A 47 -13.34 -7.14 -19.60
CA GLN A 47 -12.11 -7.53 -18.93
C GLN A 47 -10.92 -7.33 -19.87
N VAL A 48 -9.92 -6.59 -19.42
CA VAL A 48 -8.63 -6.47 -20.09
C VAL A 48 -7.79 -7.70 -19.76
N LEU A 49 -7.36 -8.40 -20.79
CA LEU A 49 -6.48 -9.55 -20.69
C LEU A 49 -5.13 -9.19 -21.29
N VAL A 50 -4.08 -9.37 -20.49
CA VAL A 50 -2.70 -9.05 -20.87
C VAL A 50 -1.75 -10.05 -20.21
N GLU A 51 -0.73 -10.47 -20.95
CA GLU A 51 0.38 -11.23 -20.38
C GLU A 51 1.38 -10.24 -19.76
N ASN A 52 1.17 -9.90 -18.49
CA ASN A 52 2.03 -8.97 -17.79
C ASN A 52 3.23 -9.69 -17.14
N THR A 53 4.39 -9.67 -17.82
CA THR A 53 5.62 -10.31 -17.32
C THR A 53 6.45 -9.41 -16.41
N LEU A 54 6.07 -8.15 -16.21
CA LEU A 54 6.84 -7.14 -15.46
C LEU A 54 8.22 -6.81 -16.07
N GLU A 55 8.45 -7.15 -17.34
CA GLU A 55 9.60 -6.65 -18.10
C GLU A 55 9.29 -5.25 -18.67
N VAL A 56 10.32 -4.47 -18.99
CA VAL A 56 10.15 -3.16 -19.65
C VAL A 56 9.43 -3.37 -20.99
N GLY A 57 8.35 -2.62 -21.22
CA GLY A 57 7.55 -2.74 -22.45
C GLY A 57 6.64 -3.98 -22.53
N SER A 58 6.56 -4.82 -21.50
CA SER A 58 5.87 -6.12 -21.49
C SER A 58 4.34 -6.12 -21.52
N ALA A 59 3.67 -5.04 -21.94
CA ALA A 59 2.25 -5.13 -22.28
C ALA A 59 2.10 -5.90 -23.61
N ASN A 60 2.42 -7.20 -23.59
CA ASN A 60 2.44 -8.04 -24.76
C ASN A 60 0.99 -8.39 -25.13
N PHE A 61 0.55 -7.82 -26.24
CA PHE A 61 -0.68 -8.18 -26.95
C PHE A 61 -1.97 -8.09 -26.12
N PRO A 62 -2.28 -6.92 -25.57
CA PRO A 62 -3.49 -6.74 -24.79
C PRO A 62 -4.73 -6.87 -25.68
N PHE A 63 -5.79 -7.46 -25.13
CA PHE A 63 -7.11 -7.52 -25.75
C PHE A 63 -8.20 -7.39 -24.68
N ILE A 64 -9.44 -7.18 -25.11
CA ILE A 64 -10.56 -7.03 -24.21
C ILE A 64 -11.54 -8.17 -24.46
N LEU A 65 -11.89 -8.87 -23.39
CA LEU A 65 -12.98 -9.81 -23.37
C LEU A 65 -14.27 -9.10 -22.96
N LEU A 66 -15.25 -9.05 -23.85
CA LEU A 66 -16.64 -8.77 -23.53
C LEU A 66 -17.32 -10.08 -23.15
N SER A 67 -17.43 -10.32 -21.86
CA SER A 67 -17.92 -11.58 -21.28
C SER A 67 -19.43 -11.76 -21.39
N GLU A 68 -20.20 -10.67 -21.52
CA GLU A 68 -21.64 -10.73 -21.78
C GLU A 68 -21.90 -11.28 -23.18
N THR A 69 -22.77 -12.30 -23.26
CA THR A 69 -23.04 -12.97 -24.52
C THR A 69 -23.99 -12.13 -25.39
N ALA A 70 -23.57 -11.88 -26.63
CA ALA A 70 -24.28 -11.00 -27.55
C ALA A 70 -24.30 -11.61 -28.96
N SER A 71 -25.12 -11.05 -29.85
CA SER A 71 -24.98 -11.37 -31.28
C SER A 71 -23.65 -10.81 -31.78
N ALA A 72 -23.14 -11.27 -32.92
CA ALA A 72 -21.89 -10.74 -33.48
C ALA A 72 -21.94 -9.22 -33.69
N ALA A 73 -23.07 -8.72 -34.21
CA ALA A 73 -23.29 -7.29 -34.44
C ALA A 73 -23.31 -6.48 -33.12
N ASP A 74 -23.94 -7.00 -32.07
CA ASP A 74 -23.99 -6.33 -30.76
C ASP A 74 -22.65 -6.41 -30.03
N GLY A 75 -21.91 -7.51 -30.18
CA GLY A 75 -20.54 -7.66 -29.71
C GLY A 75 -19.60 -6.64 -30.35
N ALA A 76 -19.68 -6.49 -31.67
CA ALA A 76 -18.91 -5.48 -32.41
C ALA A 76 -19.26 -4.05 -31.97
N LYS A 77 -20.55 -3.73 -31.77
CA LYS A 77 -20.97 -2.46 -31.16
C LYS A 77 -20.38 -2.28 -29.75
N GLY A 78 -20.29 -3.36 -28.98
CA GLY A 78 -19.63 -3.38 -27.68
C GLY A 78 -18.15 -2.96 -27.76
N CYS A 79 -17.40 -3.54 -28.70
CA CYS A 79 -16.02 -3.12 -28.98
C CYS A 79 -15.96 -1.64 -29.39
N SER A 80 -16.86 -1.20 -30.28
CA SER A 80 -16.90 0.21 -30.72
C SER A 80 -17.19 1.19 -29.60
N LYS A 81 -17.99 0.82 -28.57
CA LYS A 81 -18.19 1.65 -27.37
C LYS A 81 -16.91 1.89 -26.56
N LEU A 82 -15.93 0.98 -26.67
CA LEU A 82 -14.61 1.11 -26.07
C LEU A 82 -13.62 1.90 -26.97
N GLY A 83 -14.05 2.28 -28.18
CA GLY A 83 -13.16 2.79 -29.22
C GLY A 83 -12.26 1.70 -29.81
N GLU A 84 -12.74 0.45 -29.83
CA GLU A 84 -12.00 -0.72 -30.30
C GLU A 84 -12.74 -1.44 -31.43
N LEU A 85 -12.05 -2.36 -32.10
CA LEU A 85 -12.61 -3.25 -33.12
C LEU A 85 -12.68 -4.68 -32.59
N PRO A 86 -13.48 -5.58 -33.17
CA PRO A 86 -13.37 -6.99 -32.86
C PRO A 86 -11.96 -7.52 -33.17
N TYR A 87 -11.46 -8.44 -32.36
CA TYR A 87 -10.09 -8.94 -32.45
C TYR A 87 -9.89 -9.75 -33.74
N ASN A 88 -8.83 -9.44 -34.49
CA ASN A 88 -8.49 -10.20 -35.70
C ASN A 88 -7.76 -11.50 -35.35
N ALA A 89 -8.40 -12.64 -35.64
CA ALA A 89 -7.87 -13.96 -35.30
C ALA A 89 -6.62 -14.37 -36.13
N GLN A 90 -6.33 -13.69 -37.24
CA GLN A 90 -5.11 -13.89 -38.04
C GLN A 90 -3.91 -13.07 -37.53
N SER A 91 -4.07 -12.33 -36.42
CA SER A 91 -2.99 -11.57 -35.81
C SER A 91 -1.83 -12.48 -35.40
N ARG A 92 -0.59 -11.99 -35.56
CA ARG A 92 0.63 -12.66 -35.05
C ARG A 92 0.63 -12.87 -33.53
N ALA A 93 -0.31 -12.24 -32.83
CA ALA A 93 -0.50 -12.32 -31.39
C ALA A 93 -1.31 -13.54 -30.90
N LEU A 94 -1.83 -14.40 -31.79
CA LEU A 94 -2.73 -15.51 -31.41
C LEU A 94 -2.19 -16.39 -30.25
N PRO A 95 -0.90 -16.77 -30.18
CA PRO A 95 -0.40 -17.56 -29.05
C PRO A 95 -0.50 -16.85 -27.69
N ALA A 96 -0.28 -15.53 -27.64
CA ALA A 96 -0.44 -14.76 -26.41
C ALA A 96 -1.92 -14.67 -26.00
N VAL A 97 -2.82 -14.57 -26.99
CA VAL A 97 -4.27 -14.64 -26.76
C VAL A 97 -4.69 -16.00 -26.23
N GLU A 98 -4.18 -17.10 -26.80
CA GLU A 98 -4.41 -18.46 -26.30
C GLU A 98 -3.98 -18.58 -24.83
N ASN A 99 -2.76 -18.14 -24.49
CA ASN A 99 -2.24 -18.17 -23.13
C ASN A 99 -3.15 -17.38 -22.16
N ALA A 100 -3.53 -16.17 -22.52
CA ALA A 100 -4.39 -15.32 -21.70
C ALA A 100 -5.82 -15.90 -21.56
N LEU A 101 -6.41 -16.44 -22.62
CA LEU A 101 -7.73 -17.08 -22.58
C LEU A 101 -7.71 -18.35 -21.73
N ASN A 102 -6.67 -19.18 -21.86
CA ASN A 102 -6.50 -20.37 -21.01
C ASN A 102 -6.40 -19.99 -19.53
N LYS A 103 -5.65 -18.93 -19.23
CA LYS A 103 -5.41 -18.49 -17.87
C LYS A 103 -6.62 -17.81 -17.24
N PHE A 104 -7.34 -16.99 -18.00
CA PHE A 104 -8.31 -16.03 -17.45
C PHE A 104 -9.75 -16.21 -17.92
N ALA A 105 -9.98 -16.96 -19.00
CA ALA A 105 -11.30 -17.16 -19.61
C ALA A 105 -11.69 -18.64 -19.73
N SER A 106 -11.12 -19.52 -18.89
CA SER A 106 -11.25 -20.99 -19.00
C SER A 106 -12.68 -21.55 -19.02
N THR A 107 -13.66 -20.79 -18.53
CA THR A 107 -15.09 -21.17 -18.55
C THR A 107 -15.78 -20.87 -19.88
N GLN A 108 -15.27 -19.88 -20.63
CA GLN A 108 -15.79 -19.51 -21.95
C GLN A 108 -14.92 -20.18 -23.01
N LYS A 109 -15.54 -20.96 -23.89
CA LYS A 109 -14.79 -21.74 -24.88
C LYS A 109 -14.88 -21.17 -26.29
N THR A 110 -15.89 -20.39 -26.63
CA THR A 110 -16.09 -19.88 -27.99
C THR A 110 -16.39 -18.40 -27.97
N PHE A 111 -15.71 -17.64 -28.83
CA PHE A 111 -15.76 -16.18 -28.86
C PHE A 111 -15.97 -15.66 -30.29
N TYR A 112 -16.67 -14.55 -30.44
CA TYR A 112 -16.68 -13.79 -31.70
C TYR A 112 -15.35 -13.07 -31.91
N VAL A 113 -14.86 -13.12 -33.15
CA VAL A 113 -13.62 -12.50 -33.64
C VAL A 113 -13.85 -11.93 -35.04
N ASP A 114 -13.02 -10.98 -35.46
CA ASP A 114 -12.94 -10.54 -36.85
C ASP A 114 -12.00 -11.47 -37.65
N ASN A 115 -12.31 -11.66 -38.93
CA ASN A 115 -11.47 -12.37 -39.88
C ASN A 115 -11.36 -11.54 -41.17
N SER A 116 -10.31 -10.71 -41.25
CA SER A 116 -10.12 -9.68 -42.27
C SER A 116 -9.90 -10.17 -43.71
N SER A 117 -10.28 -11.41 -44.06
CA SER A 117 -10.44 -11.85 -45.45
C SER A 117 -11.86 -11.67 -45.99
N ALA A 118 -12.83 -11.34 -45.14
CA ALA A 118 -14.17 -10.94 -45.52
C ALA A 118 -14.57 -9.71 -44.73
N SER A 119 -15.07 -8.68 -45.40
CA SER A 119 -15.71 -7.56 -44.73
C SER A 119 -17.02 -8.05 -44.10
N ASP A 120 -16.96 -8.63 -42.90
CA ASP A 120 -18.15 -9.08 -42.14
C ASP A 120 -19.08 -7.93 -41.74
N SER A 121 -18.73 -6.69 -42.11
CA SER A 121 -19.60 -5.51 -42.03
C SER A 121 -20.59 -5.38 -43.20
N LYS A 122 -20.53 -6.24 -44.23
CA LYS A 122 -21.45 -6.21 -45.38
C LYS A 122 -21.82 -7.62 -45.85
N SER A 123 -22.97 -8.12 -45.38
CA SER A 123 -23.77 -9.17 -46.05
C SER A 123 -23.24 -10.62 -46.07
N THR A 124 -22.93 -11.21 -44.92
CA THR A 124 -22.78 -12.68 -44.79
C THR A 124 -23.68 -13.21 -43.66
N ALA A 125 -24.43 -14.29 -43.92
CA ALA A 125 -25.28 -14.95 -42.91
C ALA A 125 -24.48 -15.66 -41.80
N THR A 126 -23.16 -15.61 -41.89
CA THR A 126 -22.21 -16.40 -41.10
C THR A 126 -21.06 -15.53 -40.61
N CYS A 127 -20.58 -15.84 -39.40
CA CYS A 127 -19.57 -15.09 -38.68
C CYS A 127 -18.40 -16.01 -38.30
N SER A 128 -17.25 -15.40 -38.03
CA SER A 128 -16.08 -16.09 -37.51
C SER A 128 -16.13 -16.23 -35.98
N THR A 129 -15.73 -17.40 -35.50
CA THR A 129 -15.58 -17.67 -34.06
C THR A 129 -14.22 -18.29 -33.77
N LEU A 130 -13.70 -18.03 -32.58
CA LEU A 130 -12.51 -18.65 -32.03
C LEU A 130 -12.93 -19.59 -30.91
N THR A 131 -12.60 -20.89 -31.01
CA THR A 131 -12.90 -21.89 -29.99
C THR A 131 -11.62 -22.39 -29.32
N MET A 132 -11.57 -22.36 -27.99
CA MET A 132 -10.48 -22.88 -27.17
C MET A 132 -10.73 -24.35 -26.82
N SER A 133 -9.76 -25.21 -27.16
CA SER A 133 -9.74 -26.62 -26.77
C SER A 133 -8.30 -27.10 -26.52
N GLY A 134 -8.06 -27.76 -25.37
CA GLY A 134 -6.74 -28.28 -25.02
C GLY A 134 -5.62 -27.22 -25.02
N GLY A 135 -5.96 -25.97 -24.71
CA GLY A 135 -5.01 -24.87 -24.72
C GLY A 135 -4.85 -24.14 -26.05
N LYS A 136 -5.46 -24.62 -27.14
CA LYS A 136 -5.31 -24.06 -28.49
C LYS A 136 -6.59 -23.44 -29.02
N ALA A 137 -6.44 -22.36 -29.77
CA ALA A 137 -7.51 -21.68 -30.49
C ALA A 137 -7.71 -22.31 -31.87
N THR A 138 -8.95 -22.69 -32.18
CA THR A 138 -9.38 -23.08 -33.52
C THR A 138 -10.34 -22.04 -34.07
N ILE A 139 -10.07 -21.53 -35.27
CA ILE A 139 -10.94 -20.57 -35.93
C ILE A 139 -11.99 -21.36 -36.73
N HIS A 140 -13.26 -21.06 -36.50
CA HIS A 140 -14.38 -21.61 -37.27
C HIS A 140 -15.03 -20.51 -38.08
N HIS A 141 -15.23 -20.79 -39.37
CA HIS A 141 -16.03 -19.97 -40.28
C HIS A 141 -17.41 -20.60 -40.45
N GLY A 142 -18.42 -19.80 -40.77
CA GLY A 142 -19.76 -20.34 -41.00
C GLY A 142 -20.67 -20.34 -39.76
N ALA A 143 -20.22 -19.84 -38.60
CA ALA A 143 -21.05 -19.83 -37.40
C ALA A 143 -22.22 -18.86 -37.54
N SER A 144 -23.37 -19.16 -36.94
CA SER A 144 -24.49 -18.22 -36.92
C SER A 144 -24.10 -16.92 -36.21
N CYS A 145 -24.33 -15.77 -36.88
CA CYS A 145 -24.10 -14.44 -36.30
C CYS A 145 -25.10 -14.06 -35.20
N THR A 146 -26.17 -14.85 -35.03
CA THR A 146 -27.22 -14.59 -34.03
C THR A 146 -27.04 -15.36 -32.73
N THR A 147 -26.14 -16.35 -32.71
CA THR A 147 -25.77 -17.07 -31.49
C THR A 147 -25.26 -16.08 -30.44
N LYS A 148 -25.65 -16.27 -29.18
CA LYS A 148 -25.16 -15.42 -28.09
C LYS A 148 -23.82 -15.93 -27.59
N LEU A 149 -22.75 -15.22 -27.93
CA LEU A 149 -21.37 -15.56 -27.54
C LEU A 149 -20.65 -14.34 -26.96
N PRO A 150 -19.63 -14.54 -26.10
CA PRO A 150 -18.71 -13.47 -25.73
C PRO A 150 -17.92 -12.98 -26.95
N THR A 151 -17.40 -11.76 -26.89
CA THR A 151 -16.67 -11.12 -28.01
C THR A 151 -15.27 -10.72 -27.57
N LEU A 152 -14.27 -10.97 -28.41
CA LEU A 152 -12.92 -10.44 -28.23
C LEU A 152 -12.77 -9.14 -29.01
N CYS A 153 -12.23 -8.11 -28.37
CA CYS A 153 -11.91 -6.83 -28.97
C CYS A 153 -10.40 -6.57 -28.95
N THR A 154 -9.94 -5.70 -29.84
CA THR A 154 -8.62 -5.08 -29.76
C THR A 154 -8.48 -4.27 -28.47
N ASN A 155 -7.24 -3.96 -28.09
CA ASN A 155 -6.92 -3.04 -26.99
C ASN A 155 -5.81 -2.07 -27.43
N GLN A 156 -6.14 -1.20 -28.39
CA GLN A 156 -5.20 -0.24 -28.97
C GLN A 156 -5.42 1.18 -28.45
N ASN A 157 -6.59 1.49 -27.89
CA ASN A 157 -6.90 2.80 -27.33
C ASN A 157 -6.29 2.96 -25.92
N LEU A 158 -5.20 3.73 -25.85
CA LEU A 158 -4.46 4.00 -24.60
C LEU A 158 -5.10 5.06 -23.71
N ASN A 159 -6.06 5.82 -24.23
CA ASN A 159 -6.67 6.98 -23.54
C ASN A 159 -8.21 6.85 -23.48
N GLY A 160 -8.71 5.61 -23.41
CA GLY A 160 -10.13 5.33 -23.34
C GLY A 160 -10.76 5.90 -22.06
N LYS A 161 -12.02 6.35 -22.14
CA LYS A 161 -12.83 6.69 -20.98
C LYS A 161 -13.94 5.66 -20.82
N VAL A 162 -14.26 5.30 -19.58
CA VAL A 162 -15.32 4.34 -19.27
C VAL A 162 -16.14 4.81 -18.08
N THR A 163 -17.45 4.58 -18.11
CA THR A 163 -18.34 4.88 -16.98
C THR A 163 -18.86 3.59 -16.35
N VAL A 164 -18.79 3.51 -15.02
CA VAL A 164 -19.39 2.43 -14.21
C VAL A 164 -20.43 2.98 -13.26
N ASN A 165 -21.51 2.22 -13.04
CA ASN A 165 -22.56 2.59 -12.10
C ASN A 165 -22.31 1.93 -10.75
N THR A 166 -22.18 2.73 -9.71
CA THR A 166 -22.02 2.28 -8.32
C THR A 166 -23.29 2.51 -7.51
N HIS A 167 -23.29 2.13 -6.22
CA HIS A 167 -24.38 2.48 -5.32
C HIS A 167 -24.56 4.00 -5.17
N LEU A 168 -23.46 4.75 -5.27
CA LEU A 168 -23.43 6.20 -5.15
C LEU A 168 -23.72 6.92 -6.47
N GLY A 169 -23.82 6.21 -7.60
CA GLY A 169 -24.02 6.80 -8.92
C GLY A 169 -22.88 6.49 -9.91
N PRO A 170 -22.91 7.12 -11.10
CA PRO A 170 -21.94 6.87 -12.15
C PRO A 170 -20.58 7.50 -11.87
N PHE A 171 -19.50 6.77 -12.14
CA PHE A 171 -18.12 7.25 -12.12
C PHE A 171 -17.47 7.03 -13.48
N THR A 172 -16.78 8.06 -13.99
CA THR A 172 -16.05 7.99 -15.26
C THR A 172 -14.55 7.92 -14.99
N GLY A 173 -13.92 6.80 -15.36
CA GLY A 173 -12.49 6.56 -15.24
C GLY A 173 -11.77 6.50 -16.58
N MET A 174 -10.49 6.13 -16.52
CA MET A 174 -9.61 5.91 -17.68
C MET A 174 -9.42 4.42 -17.95
N ARG A 175 -9.08 4.07 -19.18
CA ARG A 175 -8.71 2.71 -19.62
C ARG A 175 -7.46 2.77 -20.50
N ASP A 176 -6.58 1.79 -20.33
CA ASP A 176 -5.44 1.56 -21.20
C ASP A 176 -5.20 0.05 -21.45
N GLN A 177 -4.00 -0.29 -21.93
CA GLN A 177 -3.57 -1.67 -22.20
C GLN A 177 -3.53 -2.58 -20.98
N ARG A 178 -3.42 -2.03 -19.76
CA ARG A 178 -3.30 -2.81 -18.52
C ARG A 178 -4.63 -2.98 -17.81
N GLY A 179 -5.57 -2.05 -17.98
CA GLY A 179 -6.87 -2.15 -17.33
C GLY A 179 -7.61 -0.83 -17.25
N PHE A 180 -8.43 -0.72 -16.20
CA PHE A 180 -9.27 0.43 -15.89
C PHE A 180 -8.77 1.10 -14.60
N ARG A 181 -8.86 2.44 -14.56
CA ARG A 181 -8.43 3.28 -13.44
C ARG A 181 -9.51 4.30 -13.09
N PHE A 182 -9.90 4.33 -11.83
CA PHE A 182 -10.80 5.34 -11.27
C PHE A 182 -10.09 6.01 -10.11
N ARG A 183 -9.64 7.25 -10.32
CA ARG A 183 -8.77 7.99 -9.40
C ARG A 183 -9.53 9.16 -8.81
N GLY A 184 -9.21 9.54 -7.57
CA GLY A 184 -9.84 10.69 -6.91
C GLY A 184 -11.31 10.47 -6.56
N MET A 185 -11.74 9.23 -6.30
CA MET A 185 -13.12 8.95 -5.90
C MET A 185 -13.31 9.26 -4.42
N ARG A 186 -14.23 10.15 -4.11
CA ARG A 186 -14.54 10.53 -2.74
C ARG A 186 -15.23 9.37 -2.00
N TYR A 187 -14.74 8.99 -0.82
CA TYR A 187 -15.37 7.95 0.01
C TYR A 187 -16.05 8.50 1.28
N ALA A 188 -15.81 9.78 1.61
CA ALA A 188 -16.41 10.46 2.76
C ALA A 188 -16.91 11.85 2.35
N LYS A 189 -17.93 12.39 3.04
CA LYS A 189 -18.31 13.80 2.86
C LYS A 189 -17.13 14.74 3.16
N PRO A 190 -17.12 15.97 2.60
CA PRO A 190 -16.16 16.99 3.00
C PRO A 190 -16.07 17.08 4.52
N VAL A 191 -14.85 17.03 5.06
CA VAL A 191 -14.64 16.89 6.50
C VAL A 191 -14.85 18.21 7.22
N VAL A 192 -15.43 18.13 8.41
CA VAL A 192 -15.24 19.17 9.42
C VAL A 192 -13.98 18.80 10.20
N ARG A 193 -12.99 19.71 10.25
CA ARG A 193 -11.71 19.44 10.93
C ARG A 193 -11.88 18.83 12.31
N PHE A 194 -11.08 17.80 12.56
CA PHE A 194 -11.04 16.98 13.78
C PHE A 194 -12.32 16.19 14.10
N ALA A 195 -13.40 16.31 13.33
CA ALA A 195 -14.58 15.45 13.50
C ALA A 195 -14.35 14.06 12.87
N ALA A 196 -15.17 13.08 13.25
CA ALA A 196 -15.23 11.80 12.54
C ALA A 196 -15.61 12.02 11.06
N PRO A 197 -15.09 11.21 10.13
CA PRO A 197 -15.52 11.28 8.74
C PRO A 197 -16.95 10.74 8.61
N GLU A 198 -17.74 11.35 7.72
CA GLU A 198 -19.11 10.93 7.47
C GLU A 198 -19.24 10.16 6.16
N PRO A 199 -20.02 9.07 6.11
CA PRO A 199 -20.29 8.35 4.88
C PRO A 199 -21.07 9.21 3.89
N ILE A 200 -20.80 9.01 2.60
CA ILE A 200 -21.62 9.56 1.53
C ILE A 200 -22.86 8.67 1.39
N THR A 201 -24.04 9.25 1.56
CA THR A 201 -25.33 8.54 1.44
C THR A 201 -26.16 9.02 0.25
N ALA A 202 -25.87 10.22 -0.27
CA ALA A 202 -26.55 10.77 -1.42
C ALA A 202 -26.05 10.11 -2.71
N LYS A 203 -26.97 9.75 -3.61
CA LYS A 203 -26.64 9.26 -4.94
C LYS A 203 -26.45 10.44 -5.90
N TRP A 204 -25.35 10.43 -6.65
CA TRP A 204 -25.11 11.33 -7.75
C TRP A 204 -25.88 10.88 -8.99
N SER A 205 -26.61 11.81 -9.61
CA SER A 205 -27.30 11.57 -10.88
C SER A 205 -26.39 11.77 -12.10
N LYS A 206 -25.41 12.67 -12.00
CA LYS A 206 -24.42 12.95 -13.04
C LYS A 206 -23.14 12.15 -12.80
N PRO A 207 -22.44 11.73 -13.88
CA PRO A 207 -21.16 11.05 -13.75
C PRO A 207 -20.14 11.90 -12.98
N VAL A 208 -19.52 11.31 -11.97
CA VAL A 208 -18.39 11.88 -11.24
C VAL A 208 -17.12 11.61 -12.04
N ASP A 209 -16.32 12.64 -12.29
CA ASP A 209 -15.03 12.50 -12.96
C ASP A 209 -14.02 11.83 -12.00
N ALA A 210 -13.61 10.61 -12.35
CA ALA A 210 -12.58 9.84 -11.67
C ALA A 210 -11.38 9.58 -12.60
N THR A 211 -11.10 10.51 -13.53
CA THR A 211 -9.97 10.38 -14.46
C THR A 211 -8.66 10.90 -13.87
N LYS A 212 -8.68 11.62 -12.74
CA LYS A 212 -7.52 12.25 -12.10
C LYS A 212 -7.50 11.97 -10.61
N PHE A 213 -6.31 11.98 -10.00
CA PHE A 213 -6.18 11.88 -8.55
C PHE A 213 -6.86 13.07 -7.87
N GLY A 214 -7.43 12.81 -6.69
CA GLY A 214 -7.92 13.85 -5.78
C GLY A 214 -6.77 14.51 -5.03
N SER A 215 -7.06 15.56 -4.27
CA SER A 215 -6.06 16.26 -3.46
C SER A 215 -5.48 15.36 -2.37
N VAL A 216 -4.19 15.51 -2.11
CA VAL A 216 -3.50 14.89 -0.96
C VAL A 216 -3.97 15.53 0.35
N CYS A 217 -3.86 14.80 1.45
CA CYS A 217 -4.18 15.36 2.77
C CYS A 217 -3.13 16.38 3.21
N PRO A 218 -3.49 17.32 4.12
CA PRO A 218 -2.58 18.38 4.55
C PRO A 218 -1.31 17.80 5.14
N GLN A 219 -0.17 18.22 4.59
CA GLN A 219 1.18 17.81 4.98
C GLN A 219 2.17 18.89 4.56
N ILE A 220 3.45 18.76 4.91
CA ILE A 220 4.44 19.81 4.63
C ILE A 220 4.45 20.17 3.14
N GLY A 221 4.25 21.46 2.84
CA GLY A 221 4.30 22.01 1.49
C GLY A 221 3.09 21.70 0.58
N ALA A 222 2.10 20.91 1.02
CA ALA A 222 1.00 20.49 0.14
C ALA A 222 -0.30 20.10 0.89
N GLY A 223 -1.38 19.94 0.11
CA GLY A 223 -2.61 19.28 0.53
C GLY A 223 -3.81 20.18 0.80
N SER A 224 -4.94 19.55 1.09
CA SER A 224 -6.25 20.18 1.30
C SER A 224 -7.02 19.45 2.39
N ASP A 225 -7.87 20.13 3.16
CA ASP A 225 -8.82 19.46 4.06
C ASP A 225 -9.76 18.52 3.29
N ASP A 226 -10.06 18.89 2.03
CA ASP A 226 -10.80 18.04 1.13
C ASP A 226 -9.87 17.00 0.50
N CYS A 227 -9.57 15.92 1.22
CA CYS A 227 -8.59 14.92 0.79
C CYS A 227 -9.02 13.45 0.92
N LEU A 228 -10.23 13.15 1.42
CA LEU A 228 -10.71 11.78 1.65
C LEU A 228 -11.15 11.11 0.34
N PHE A 229 -10.16 10.81 -0.49
CA PHE A 229 -10.27 10.17 -1.78
C PHE A 229 -9.63 8.78 -1.78
N LEU A 230 -10.13 7.93 -2.66
CA LEU A 230 -9.53 6.63 -2.97
C LEU A 230 -9.41 6.42 -4.48
N ASN A 231 -8.56 5.47 -4.84
CA ASN A 231 -8.23 5.11 -6.21
C ASN A 231 -8.48 3.61 -6.40
N VAL A 232 -9.03 3.23 -7.54
CA VAL A 232 -9.31 1.84 -7.91
C VAL A 232 -8.64 1.51 -9.23
N PHE A 233 -7.85 0.44 -9.23
CA PHE A 233 -7.22 -0.15 -10.41
C PHE A 233 -7.80 -1.56 -10.58
N THR A 234 -8.33 -1.86 -11.76
CA THR A 234 -8.99 -3.14 -12.00
C THR A 234 -8.80 -3.59 -13.44
N PRO A 235 -8.57 -4.89 -13.71
CA PRO A 235 -8.59 -5.42 -15.06
C PRO A 235 -10.01 -5.74 -15.54
N LYS A 236 -11.03 -5.72 -14.67
CA LYS A 236 -12.37 -6.24 -14.96
C LYS A 236 -13.48 -5.34 -14.45
N LEU A 237 -14.48 -5.08 -15.30
CA LEU A 237 -15.74 -4.44 -14.94
C LEU A 237 -16.89 -5.42 -15.16
N THR A 238 -17.79 -5.55 -14.19
CA THR A 238 -19.00 -6.36 -14.31
C THR A 238 -20.19 -5.74 -13.58
N SER A 239 -21.39 -5.82 -14.16
CA SER A 239 -22.65 -5.42 -13.52
C SER A 239 -23.39 -6.58 -12.83
N ASP A 240 -23.13 -7.83 -13.22
CA ASP A 240 -23.89 -9.00 -12.74
C ASP A 240 -23.34 -9.59 -11.43
N LYS A 241 -22.25 -9.01 -10.91
CA LYS A 241 -21.54 -9.41 -9.69
C LYS A 241 -21.08 -10.88 -9.71
N LYS A 242 -20.90 -11.47 -10.90
CA LYS A 242 -20.33 -12.82 -11.06
C LYS A 242 -18.84 -12.77 -11.39
N GLY A 243 -18.12 -13.77 -10.91
CA GLY A 243 -16.67 -13.89 -11.11
C GLY A 243 -15.91 -12.65 -10.63
N LEU A 244 -16.31 -12.11 -9.47
CA LEU A 244 -15.64 -10.99 -8.83
C LEU A 244 -14.21 -11.38 -8.41
N LEU A 245 -13.30 -10.43 -8.47
CA LEU A 245 -11.87 -10.63 -8.23
C LEU A 245 -11.51 -10.29 -6.78
N PRO A 246 -10.50 -10.94 -6.17
CA PRO A 246 -9.97 -10.52 -4.87
C PRO A 246 -9.54 -9.05 -4.87
N VAL A 247 -9.61 -8.41 -3.70
CA VAL A 247 -9.33 -6.98 -3.53
C VAL A 247 -8.11 -6.79 -2.65
N MET A 248 -7.09 -6.10 -3.18
CA MET A 248 -5.90 -5.66 -2.46
C MET A 248 -6.11 -4.21 -2.00
N PHE A 249 -6.28 -3.98 -0.71
CA PHE A 249 -6.54 -2.65 -0.13
C PHE A 249 -5.29 -2.10 0.55
N TYR A 250 -4.65 -1.11 -0.07
CA TYR A 250 -3.38 -0.55 0.36
C TYR A 250 -3.55 0.73 1.20
N ILE A 251 -2.83 0.78 2.31
CA ILE A 251 -2.70 1.94 3.21
C ILE A 251 -1.24 2.41 3.18
N HIS A 252 -1.01 3.65 2.76
CA HIS A 252 0.35 4.19 2.62
C HIS A 252 1.00 4.50 3.98
N GLY A 253 2.33 4.43 4.00
CA GLY A 253 3.20 4.88 5.10
C GLY A 253 3.38 6.40 5.14
N GLY A 254 4.49 6.85 5.74
CA GLY A 254 4.81 8.27 5.92
C GLY A 254 4.63 8.78 7.36
N SER A 255 4.94 7.93 8.36
CA SER A 255 4.94 8.28 9.78
C SER A 255 3.67 9.00 10.27
N PHE A 256 2.52 8.65 9.66
CA PHE A 256 1.22 9.30 9.86
C PHE A 256 1.18 10.82 9.60
N THR A 257 2.23 11.42 9.04
CA THR A 257 2.37 12.88 8.85
C THR A 257 2.57 13.27 7.38
N SER A 258 2.91 12.32 6.52
CA SER A 258 3.03 12.47 5.08
C SER A 258 2.47 11.27 4.32
N GLY A 259 2.47 11.36 2.99
CA GLY A 259 2.04 10.30 2.08
C GLY A 259 0.68 10.56 1.44
N SER A 260 0.37 9.74 0.43
CA SER A 260 -0.88 9.82 -0.32
C SER A 260 -1.12 8.55 -1.11
N GLY A 261 -2.37 8.08 -1.20
CA GLY A 261 -2.76 7.01 -2.12
C GLY A 261 -2.60 7.36 -3.62
N SER A 262 -2.12 8.56 -3.95
CA SER A 262 -1.77 8.99 -5.31
C SER A 262 -0.28 8.89 -5.64
N ASP A 263 0.55 8.32 -4.76
CA ASP A 263 1.99 8.20 -5.00
C ASP A 263 2.28 7.27 -6.20
N PRO A 264 3.05 7.72 -7.20
CA PRO A 264 3.40 6.91 -8.35
C PRO A 264 4.28 5.68 -8.02
N SER A 265 4.99 5.67 -6.89
CA SER A 265 5.86 4.56 -6.46
C SER A 265 5.12 3.24 -6.20
N PHE A 266 3.79 3.30 -6.04
CA PHE A 266 2.94 2.13 -5.86
C PHE A 266 1.71 2.11 -6.78
N ASP A 267 1.80 2.63 -8.01
CA ASP A 267 0.67 2.53 -8.97
C ASP A 267 0.19 1.07 -9.11
N GLY A 268 -1.10 0.84 -8.84
CA GLY A 268 -1.68 -0.51 -8.75
C GLY A 268 -1.90 -1.23 -10.08
N SER A 269 -1.57 -0.63 -11.23
CA SER A 269 -1.91 -1.18 -12.55
C SER A 269 -1.24 -2.53 -12.85
N ASN A 270 0.01 -2.71 -12.45
CA ASN A 270 0.74 -3.94 -12.71
C ASN A 270 0.24 -5.08 -11.84
N MET A 271 0.05 -4.82 -10.54
CA MET A 271 -0.55 -5.79 -9.61
C MET A 271 -1.97 -6.20 -10.06
N ALA A 272 -2.82 -5.23 -10.44
CA ALA A 272 -4.19 -5.51 -10.90
C ALA A 272 -4.22 -6.40 -12.14
N SER A 273 -3.42 -6.07 -13.16
CA SER A 273 -3.41 -6.77 -14.44
C SER A 273 -2.74 -8.15 -14.38
N ARG A 274 -1.61 -8.28 -13.67
CA ARG A 274 -0.89 -9.56 -13.51
C ARG A 274 -1.69 -10.54 -12.66
N GLY A 275 -2.21 -10.07 -11.53
CA GLY A 275 -2.87 -10.90 -10.54
C GLY A 275 -4.35 -11.17 -10.79
N GLN A 276 -4.96 -10.46 -11.74
CA GLN A 276 -6.41 -10.41 -11.87
C GLN A 276 -7.07 -10.10 -10.52
N VAL A 277 -6.64 -8.99 -9.91
CA VAL A 277 -7.16 -8.47 -8.64
C VAL A 277 -7.61 -7.03 -8.82
N VAL A 278 -8.43 -6.54 -7.90
CA VAL A 278 -8.73 -5.11 -7.79
C VAL A 278 -7.83 -4.49 -6.73
N VAL A 279 -7.11 -3.43 -7.07
CA VAL A 279 -6.28 -2.68 -6.13
C VAL A 279 -6.99 -1.40 -5.72
N VAL A 280 -7.09 -1.16 -4.41
CA VAL A 280 -7.67 0.06 -3.83
C VAL A 280 -6.60 0.77 -3.02
N GLN A 281 -6.44 2.07 -3.24
CA GLN A 281 -5.51 2.93 -2.49
C GLN A 281 -6.29 4.09 -1.90
N ILE A 282 -5.94 4.50 -0.69
CA ILE A 282 -6.69 5.55 0.02
C ILE A 282 -5.78 6.69 0.45
N ASN A 283 -6.34 7.88 0.52
CA ASN A 283 -5.83 8.92 1.40
C ASN A 283 -6.53 8.78 2.76
N TYR A 284 -5.85 9.10 3.85
CA TYR A 284 -6.41 9.27 5.19
C TYR A 284 -5.82 10.52 5.84
N ARG A 285 -6.50 11.15 6.80
CA ARG A 285 -5.98 12.36 7.44
C ARG A 285 -4.70 12.08 8.23
N LEU A 286 -3.76 13.00 8.12
CA LEU A 286 -2.41 12.92 8.68
C LEU A 286 -2.20 13.93 9.81
N GLY A 287 -1.17 13.71 10.62
CA GLY A 287 -0.70 14.63 11.65
C GLY A 287 -1.80 15.06 12.61
N LEU A 288 -1.75 16.31 13.05
CA LEU A 288 -2.81 16.88 13.90
C LEU A 288 -4.19 16.88 13.21
N PHE A 289 -4.32 16.75 11.89
CA PHE A 289 -5.64 16.64 11.25
C PHE A 289 -6.27 15.25 11.43
N GLY A 290 -5.44 14.23 11.55
CA GLY A 290 -5.82 12.82 11.67
C GLY A 290 -5.83 12.28 13.10
N PHE A 291 -5.13 12.92 14.04
CA PHE A 291 -4.89 12.33 15.36
C PHE A 291 -5.06 13.33 16.51
N PHE A 292 -5.87 14.37 16.32
CA PHE A 292 -6.19 15.33 17.38
C PHE A 292 -7.13 14.73 18.42
N GLU A 293 -6.78 14.86 19.70
CA GLU A 293 -7.55 14.34 20.83
C GLU A 293 -7.52 15.34 21.98
N ARG A 294 -8.62 15.54 22.71
CA ARG A 294 -8.69 16.43 23.88
C ARG A 294 -9.67 15.90 24.93
N VAL A 295 -9.53 14.62 25.26
CA VAL A 295 -10.38 13.97 26.28
C VAL A 295 -10.14 14.55 27.68
N ASP A 296 -8.91 14.97 27.97
CA ASP A 296 -8.52 15.66 29.21
C ASP A 296 -9.26 17.00 29.42
N ALA A 297 -9.62 17.67 28.33
CA ALA A 297 -10.36 18.93 28.35
C ALA A 297 -11.89 18.73 28.42
N GLY A 298 -12.37 17.51 28.67
CA GLY A 298 -13.78 17.18 28.76
C GLY A 298 -14.54 17.26 27.43
N ILE A 299 -13.84 17.31 26.28
CA ILE A 299 -14.48 17.32 24.97
C ILE A 299 -15.02 15.92 24.67
N SER A 300 -16.33 15.81 24.40
CA SER A 300 -16.95 14.53 24.07
C SER A 300 -16.34 13.90 22.81
N ARG A 301 -16.08 12.58 22.85
CA ARG A 301 -15.66 11.79 21.68
C ARG A 301 -16.66 11.82 20.52
N LYS A 302 -17.91 12.22 20.75
CA LYS A 302 -18.86 12.47 19.64
C LYS A 302 -18.44 13.68 18.79
N THR A 303 -17.87 14.71 19.42
CA THR A 303 -17.43 15.95 18.75
C THR A 303 -15.99 15.85 18.26
N LEU A 304 -15.14 15.21 19.05
CA LEU A 304 -13.72 15.00 18.79
C LEU A 304 -13.36 13.55 19.14
N PRO A 305 -13.46 12.61 18.19
CA PRO A 305 -13.32 11.19 18.51
C PRO A 305 -11.90 10.78 18.95
N GLY A 306 -10.87 11.55 18.56
CA GLY A 306 -9.52 11.00 18.43
C GLY A 306 -9.44 10.04 17.24
N ASN A 307 -8.23 9.63 16.85
CA ASN A 307 -8.04 8.62 15.80
C ASN A 307 -8.80 8.88 14.48
N GLN A 308 -8.97 10.14 14.09
CA GLN A 308 -9.72 10.53 12.88
C GLN A 308 -9.19 9.83 11.62
N GLY A 309 -7.87 9.72 11.47
CA GLY A 309 -7.22 8.99 10.37
C GLY A 309 -7.57 7.51 10.36
N VAL A 310 -7.72 6.89 11.54
CA VAL A 310 -8.16 5.49 11.66
C VAL A 310 -9.64 5.33 11.29
N TYR A 311 -10.49 6.29 11.68
CA TYR A 311 -11.88 6.31 11.20
C TYR A 311 -11.97 6.51 9.69
N ASP A 312 -11.05 7.26 9.08
CA ASP A 312 -10.98 7.44 7.62
C ASP A 312 -10.71 6.10 6.92
N MET A 313 -9.71 5.35 7.40
CA MET A 313 -9.38 4.01 6.91
C MET A 313 -10.55 3.03 7.03
N LEU A 314 -11.24 3.03 8.18
CA LEU A 314 -12.45 2.23 8.39
C LEU A 314 -13.59 2.59 7.44
N LEU A 315 -13.79 3.88 7.20
CA LEU A 315 -14.84 4.34 6.30
C LEU A 315 -14.51 3.98 4.85
N ALA A 316 -13.25 4.04 4.44
CA ALA A 316 -12.82 3.59 3.11
C ALA A 316 -13.02 2.07 2.94
N LEU A 317 -12.70 1.25 3.95
CA LEU A 317 -13.02 -0.19 3.92
C LEU A 317 -14.53 -0.44 3.81
N LYS A 318 -15.36 0.32 4.53
CA LYS A 318 -16.82 0.23 4.40
C LYS A 318 -17.30 0.66 3.01
N TRP A 319 -16.66 1.65 2.40
CA TRP A 319 -16.92 2.03 1.02
C TRP A 319 -16.61 0.87 0.06
N VAL A 320 -15.49 0.18 0.26
CA VAL A 320 -15.13 -1.02 -0.53
C VAL A 320 -16.21 -2.08 -0.40
N GLN A 321 -16.67 -2.40 0.81
CA GLN A 321 -17.74 -3.38 1.04
C GLN A 321 -19.02 -3.05 0.25
N GLN A 322 -19.35 -1.77 0.10
CA GLN A 322 -20.59 -1.32 -0.55
C GLN A 322 -20.46 -1.14 -2.08
N ASN A 323 -19.27 -0.81 -2.58
CA ASN A 323 -19.11 -0.30 -3.94
C ASN A 323 -18.18 -1.13 -4.83
N ILE A 324 -17.24 -1.89 -4.27
CA ILE A 324 -16.14 -2.48 -5.06
C ILE A 324 -16.60 -3.51 -6.11
N ALA A 325 -17.77 -4.12 -5.88
CA ALA A 325 -18.40 -5.04 -6.83
C ALA A 325 -18.69 -4.39 -8.20
N ALA A 326 -19.00 -3.09 -8.23
CA ALA A 326 -19.20 -2.35 -9.50
C ALA A 326 -17.89 -2.20 -10.30
N PHE A 327 -16.74 -2.32 -9.63
CA PHE A 327 -15.41 -2.29 -10.21
C PHE A 327 -14.82 -3.69 -10.39
N GLY A 328 -15.66 -4.73 -10.31
CA GLY A 328 -15.27 -6.12 -10.49
C GLY A 328 -14.60 -6.79 -9.27
N GLY A 329 -14.54 -6.12 -8.12
CA GLY A 329 -13.93 -6.67 -6.90
C GLY A 329 -14.93 -7.40 -5.99
N ASP A 330 -14.48 -8.42 -5.28
CA ASP A 330 -15.28 -9.18 -4.33
C ASP A 330 -15.11 -8.57 -2.92
N PRO A 331 -16.15 -7.95 -2.34
CA PRO A 331 -16.07 -7.37 -1.00
C PRO A 331 -15.79 -8.43 0.09
N LYS A 332 -16.00 -9.73 -0.19
CA LYS A 332 -15.70 -10.82 0.76
C LYS A 332 -14.25 -11.29 0.69
N GLN A 333 -13.49 -10.84 -0.31
CA GLN A 333 -12.11 -11.27 -0.57
C GLN A 333 -11.14 -10.10 -0.49
N VAL A 334 -11.31 -9.26 0.53
CA VAL A 334 -10.45 -8.10 0.78
C VAL A 334 -9.24 -8.51 1.63
N THR A 335 -8.06 -8.18 1.15
CA THR A 335 -6.78 -8.25 1.88
C THR A 335 -6.28 -6.83 2.10
N ALA A 336 -6.19 -6.41 3.36
CA ALA A 336 -5.66 -5.10 3.71
C ALA A 336 -4.15 -5.17 3.92
N PHE A 337 -3.39 -4.24 3.36
CA PHE A 337 -1.95 -4.20 3.50
C PHE A 337 -1.40 -2.78 3.56
N GLY A 338 -0.24 -2.61 4.17
CA GLY A 338 0.41 -1.32 4.29
C GLY A 338 1.88 -1.45 4.67
N GLU A 339 2.62 -0.38 4.41
CA GLU A 339 4.06 -0.28 4.66
C GLU A 339 4.34 0.81 5.69
N SER A 340 5.32 0.61 6.57
CA SER A 340 5.72 1.58 7.60
C SER A 340 4.56 1.95 8.53
N ALA A 341 4.22 3.23 8.67
CA ALA A 341 3.00 3.71 9.33
C ALA A 341 1.71 3.07 8.77
N GLY A 342 1.70 2.63 7.50
CA GLY A 342 0.64 1.82 6.92
C GLY A 342 0.60 0.39 7.50
N GLY A 343 1.74 -0.20 7.84
CA GLY A 343 1.84 -1.44 8.62
C GLY A 343 1.32 -1.25 10.05
N ASN A 344 1.70 -0.14 10.70
CA ASN A 344 1.14 0.27 12.00
C ASN A 344 -0.39 0.47 11.90
N ALA A 345 -0.89 1.04 10.80
CA ALA A 345 -2.33 1.15 10.54
C ALA A 345 -3.01 -0.22 10.40
N ILE A 346 -2.36 -1.22 9.77
CA ILE A 346 -2.86 -2.60 9.79
C ILE A 346 -2.93 -3.13 11.22
N ARG A 347 -1.90 -2.91 12.04
CA ARG A 347 -1.90 -3.25 13.47
C ARG A 347 -3.04 -2.56 14.23
N ALA A 348 -3.35 -1.30 13.92
CA ALA A 348 -4.50 -0.59 14.48
C ALA A 348 -5.84 -1.22 14.06
N LEU A 349 -6.01 -1.57 12.79
CA LEU A 349 -7.21 -2.26 12.28
C LEU A 349 -7.40 -3.66 12.90
N LEU A 350 -6.31 -4.37 13.19
CA LEU A 350 -6.39 -5.65 13.92
C LEU A 350 -6.81 -5.44 15.38
N SER A 351 -6.51 -4.27 15.96
CA SER A 351 -6.77 -3.92 17.35
C SER A 351 -8.22 -3.47 17.64
N MET A 352 -9.10 -3.57 16.66
CA MET A 352 -10.50 -3.10 16.71
C MET A 352 -11.53 -4.15 16.26
N PRO A 353 -11.54 -5.36 16.84
CA PRO A 353 -12.32 -6.52 16.33
C PRO A 353 -13.82 -6.26 16.14
N LYS A 354 -14.43 -5.37 16.91
CA LYS A 354 -15.85 -5.00 16.75
C LYS A 354 -16.12 -4.20 15.48
N HIS A 355 -15.15 -3.40 15.02
CA HIS A 355 -15.31 -2.44 13.93
C HIS A 355 -14.82 -2.98 12.58
N THR A 356 -13.90 -3.94 12.57
CA THR A 356 -13.30 -4.51 11.35
C THR A 356 -13.83 -5.89 10.98
N LYS A 357 -14.69 -6.50 11.80
CA LYS A 357 -15.30 -7.79 11.51
C LYS A 357 -15.95 -7.81 10.13
N GLY A 358 -15.44 -8.66 9.25
CA GLY A 358 -15.94 -8.85 7.89
C GLY A 358 -15.53 -7.77 6.88
N LEU A 359 -14.68 -6.80 7.26
CA LEU A 359 -14.18 -5.78 6.32
C LEU A 359 -12.99 -6.26 5.48
N PHE A 360 -12.20 -7.20 6.02
CA PHE A 360 -11.11 -7.90 5.35
C PHE A 360 -10.99 -9.32 5.89
N ARG A 361 -10.40 -10.22 5.11
CA ARG A 361 -10.23 -11.64 5.44
C ARG A 361 -8.79 -12.07 5.71
N SER A 362 -7.82 -11.24 5.34
CA SER A 362 -6.38 -11.44 5.59
C SER A 362 -5.67 -10.09 5.56
N VAL A 363 -4.46 -10.02 6.14
CA VAL A 363 -3.68 -8.78 6.16
C VAL A 363 -2.19 -8.99 5.91
N ILE A 364 -1.52 -7.94 5.43
CA ILE A 364 -0.06 -7.91 5.24
C ILE A 364 0.50 -6.65 5.91
N SER A 365 1.45 -6.81 6.83
CA SER A 365 2.12 -5.71 7.53
C SER A 365 3.58 -5.63 7.08
N GLN A 366 3.93 -4.62 6.29
CA GLN A 366 5.27 -4.45 5.73
C GLN A 366 6.02 -3.42 6.57
N SER A 367 7.16 -3.80 7.14
CA SER A 367 8.06 -2.88 7.86
C SER A 367 7.36 -2.02 8.93
N ASP A 368 6.35 -2.58 9.62
CA ASP A 368 5.73 -1.94 10.79
C ASP A 368 6.80 -1.74 11.88
N PRO A 369 7.03 -0.51 12.36
CA PRO A 369 7.91 -0.27 13.49
C PRO A 369 7.20 -0.75 14.76
N ILE A 370 7.22 -2.06 15.01
CA ILE A 370 6.45 -2.72 16.07
C ILE A 370 6.78 -2.15 17.45
N ASP A 371 8.03 -1.75 17.66
CA ASP A 371 8.44 -1.16 18.95
C ASP A 371 8.00 0.29 19.14
N ILE A 372 7.27 0.86 18.19
CA ILE A 372 6.51 2.09 18.41
C ILE A 372 5.10 1.68 18.85
N PRO A 373 4.76 1.79 20.15
CA PRO A 373 3.41 1.48 20.65
C PRO A 373 2.39 2.50 20.16
N PHE A 374 1.10 2.24 20.38
CA PHE A 374 0.10 3.29 20.21
C PHE A 374 0.25 4.34 21.31
N ASN A 375 -0.11 5.59 21.01
CA ASN A 375 -0.12 6.64 22.02
C ASN A 375 -1.11 6.34 23.15
N THR A 376 -0.74 6.71 24.37
CA THR A 376 -1.72 6.78 25.46
C THR A 376 -2.65 7.99 25.26
N PRO A 377 -3.86 7.99 25.86
CA PRO A 377 -4.69 9.20 25.89
C PRO A 377 -3.97 10.40 26.51
N ALA A 378 -3.08 10.20 27.49
CA ALA A 378 -2.33 11.28 28.12
C ALA A 378 -1.36 11.93 27.11
N THR A 379 -0.63 11.13 26.34
CA THR A 379 0.27 11.59 25.27
C THR A 379 -0.50 12.31 24.16
N ALA A 380 -1.52 11.66 23.61
CA ALA A 380 -2.29 12.20 22.48
C ALA A 380 -3.05 13.48 22.86
N SER A 381 -3.64 13.50 24.05
CA SER A 381 -4.51 14.59 24.53
C SER A 381 -3.71 15.74 25.15
N GLY A 382 -2.79 15.42 26.06
CA GLY A 382 -2.03 16.40 26.84
C GLY A 382 -0.83 16.94 26.07
N LEU A 383 0.14 16.07 25.79
CA LEU A 383 1.42 16.46 25.18
C LEU A 383 1.21 17.00 23.75
N ILE A 384 0.59 16.20 22.88
CA ILE A 384 0.50 16.52 21.46
C ILE A 384 -0.57 17.58 21.21
N SER A 385 -1.84 17.25 21.47
CA SER A 385 -2.96 18.14 21.12
C SER A 385 -3.04 19.34 22.07
N GLY A 386 -2.72 19.16 23.34
CA GLY A 386 -2.64 20.24 24.32
C GLY A 386 -1.45 21.16 24.09
N GLY A 387 -0.29 20.61 23.76
CA GLY A 387 0.88 21.38 23.30
C GLY A 387 0.56 22.22 22.07
N ALA A 388 -0.07 21.62 21.04
CA ALA A 388 -0.48 22.33 19.82
C ALA A 388 -1.40 23.51 20.13
N MET A 389 -2.41 23.29 20.98
CA MET A 389 -3.35 24.33 21.41
C MET A 389 -2.65 25.46 22.16
N THR A 390 -1.69 25.12 23.03
CA THR A 390 -0.91 26.11 23.79
C THR A 390 -0.05 26.95 22.86
N ALA A 391 0.73 26.31 21.99
CA ALA A 391 1.61 26.99 21.05
C ALA A 391 0.86 27.85 20.01
N LEU A 392 -0.38 27.48 19.66
CA LEU A 392 -1.25 28.28 18.78
C LEU A 392 -2.17 29.26 19.51
N ASN A 393 -2.03 29.39 20.84
CA ASN A 393 -2.88 30.23 21.68
C ASN A 393 -4.39 29.94 21.54
N CYS A 394 -4.75 28.67 21.35
CA CYS A 394 -6.12 28.20 21.25
C CYS A 394 -6.61 27.55 22.54
N LYS A 395 -7.72 28.05 23.09
CA LYS A 395 -8.38 27.45 24.27
C LYS A 395 -9.53 26.51 23.92
N THR A 396 -9.98 26.51 22.66
CA THR A 396 -11.13 25.73 22.20
C THR A 396 -10.84 25.04 20.87
N ILE A 397 -11.54 23.94 20.61
CA ILE A 397 -11.51 23.27 19.30
C ILE A 397 -11.99 24.20 18.18
N ALA A 398 -12.91 25.13 18.46
CA ALA A 398 -13.38 26.11 17.49
C ALA A 398 -12.27 27.07 17.05
N CYS A 399 -11.34 27.43 17.95
CA CYS A 399 -10.13 28.17 17.60
C CYS A 399 -9.23 27.32 16.70
N MET A 400 -8.94 26.08 17.07
CA MET A 400 -8.09 25.18 16.27
C MET A 400 -8.64 24.95 14.87
N ARG A 401 -9.97 24.79 14.72
CA ARG A 401 -10.62 24.60 13.42
C ARG A 401 -10.42 25.78 12.47
N LYS A 402 -10.19 26.99 12.98
CA LYS A 402 -9.98 28.22 12.20
C LYS A 402 -8.51 28.46 11.82
N LYS A 403 -7.55 27.75 12.43
CA LYS A 403 -6.12 27.92 12.12
C LYS A 403 -5.82 27.53 10.69
N SER A 404 -4.82 28.15 10.06
CA SER A 404 -4.46 27.74 8.70
C SER A 404 -3.86 26.33 8.70
N ILE A 405 -3.85 25.68 7.53
CA ILE A 405 -3.16 24.39 7.38
C ILE A 405 -1.68 24.54 7.78
N THR A 406 -1.04 25.61 7.31
CA THR A 406 0.34 25.95 7.60
C THR A 406 0.61 26.13 9.10
N ASP A 407 -0.26 26.83 9.84
CA ASP A 407 -0.10 27.01 11.29
C ASP A 407 -0.09 25.67 12.04
N ILE A 408 -1.02 24.77 11.68
CA ILE A 408 -1.15 23.46 12.31
C ILE A 408 0.08 22.59 11.98
N ILE A 409 0.56 22.60 10.74
CA ILE A 409 1.77 21.86 10.34
C ILE A 409 3.01 22.41 11.04
N ASN A 410 3.17 23.73 11.08
CA ASN A 410 4.32 24.35 11.74
C ASN A 410 4.36 24.01 13.23
N VAL A 411 3.21 24.03 13.91
CA VAL A 411 3.16 23.66 15.34
C VAL A 411 3.46 22.19 15.56
N GLN A 412 3.00 21.31 14.66
CA GLN A 412 3.32 19.89 14.72
C GLN A 412 4.84 19.65 14.73
N ASN A 413 5.60 20.33 13.87
CA ASN A 413 7.06 20.18 13.82
C ASN A 413 7.71 20.66 15.12
N VAL A 414 7.22 21.78 15.68
CA VAL A 414 7.70 22.31 16.97
C VAL A 414 7.44 21.32 18.11
N LEU A 415 6.30 20.62 18.10
CA LEU A 415 5.98 19.63 19.14
C LEU A 415 6.87 18.41 19.10
N VAL A 416 7.24 17.93 17.91
CA VAL A 416 8.20 16.83 17.78
C VAL A 416 9.55 17.22 18.36
N SER A 417 10.03 18.42 18.01
CA SER A 417 11.25 19.00 18.55
C SER A 417 11.20 19.17 20.07
N ASP A 418 10.06 19.61 20.63
CA ASP A 418 9.87 19.79 22.07
C ASP A 418 9.78 18.46 22.84
N ALA A 419 9.10 17.46 22.28
CA ALA A 419 8.96 16.14 22.89
C ALA A 419 10.31 15.44 23.07
N ILE A 420 11.25 15.59 22.12
CA ILE A 420 12.62 15.06 22.25
C ILE A 420 13.30 15.61 23.52
N ALA A 421 13.02 16.85 23.91
CA ALA A 421 13.65 17.48 25.06
C ALA A 421 12.93 17.20 26.38
N HIS A 422 11.61 16.98 26.36
CA HIS A 422 10.77 17.01 27.56
C HIS A 422 9.91 15.76 27.80
N ALA A 423 9.86 14.83 26.85
CA ALA A 423 9.15 13.54 26.95
C ALA A 423 9.97 12.42 26.28
N PRO A 424 11.19 12.13 26.77
CA PRO A 424 12.09 11.15 26.15
C PRO A 424 11.56 9.71 26.14
N GLU A 425 10.53 9.42 26.93
CA GLU A 425 9.78 8.15 26.89
C GLU A 425 8.87 8.00 25.67
N GLU A 426 8.59 9.09 24.94
CA GLU A 426 7.76 9.08 23.75
C GLU A 426 8.61 8.96 22.48
N SER A 427 8.25 8.02 21.60
CA SER A 427 8.95 7.87 20.33
C SER A 427 8.82 9.12 19.45
N PHE A 428 9.92 9.82 19.23
CA PHE A 428 9.99 11.02 18.38
C PHE A 428 9.92 10.68 16.88
N MET A 429 10.22 9.44 16.49
CA MET A 429 10.16 8.95 15.11
C MET A 429 8.73 8.97 14.56
N GLU A 430 7.75 8.65 15.41
CA GLU A 430 6.32 8.73 15.10
C GLU A 430 5.55 9.27 16.32
N LEU A 431 5.76 10.54 16.68
CA LEU A 431 5.09 11.12 17.84
C LEU A 431 3.57 11.16 17.65
N ILE A 432 3.11 11.61 16.48
CA ILE A 432 1.69 11.71 16.14
C ILE A 432 1.26 10.44 15.42
N LYS A 433 0.54 9.57 16.12
CA LYS A 433 0.16 8.22 15.68
C LYS A 433 -1.18 7.81 16.33
N PRO A 434 -1.77 6.64 15.98
CA PRO A 434 -2.98 6.16 16.64
C PRO A 434 -2.85 6.06 18.16
N SER A 435 -3.94 6.33 18.88
CA SER A 435 -4.01 6.27 20.34
C SER A 435 -4.92 5.16 20.86
N VAL A 436 -4.56 4.54 21.99
CA VAL A 436 -5.42 3.60 22.71
C VAL A 436 -6.55 4.36 23.41
N ASP A 437 -7.71 4.42 22.77
CA ASP A 437 -8.89 5.08 23.31
C ASP A 437 -9.82 4.17 24.12
N GLY A 438 -9.57 2.85 24.10
CA GLY A 438 -10.38 1.83 24.76
C GLY A 438 -11.76 1.61 24.11
N ILE A 439 -12.05 2.29 23.00
CA ILE A 439 -13.35 2.26 22.30
C ILE A 439 -13.15 1.71 20.89
N LEU A 440 -12.33 2.40 20.09
CA LEU A 440 -11.92 1.99 18.76
C LEU A 440 -10.73 1.05 18.86
N ILE A 441 -9.61 1.52 19.40
CA ILE A 441 -8.39 0.75 19.64
C ILE A 441 -8.39 0.33 21.10
N LEU A 442 -8.55 -0.96 21.35
CA LEU A 442 -8.86 -1.48 22.68
C LEU A 442 -7.66 -1.53 23.63
N ASN A 443 -6.47 -1.78 23.09
CA ASN A 443 -5.22 -1.83 23.84
C ASN A 443 -4.02 -1.81 22.88
N ASN A 444 -2.80 -1.83 23.42
CA ASN A 444 -1.61 -2.17 22.64
C ASN A 444 -1.70 -3.60 22.09
N PHE A 445 -1.12 -3.80 20.91
CA PHE A 445 -1.40 -4.98 20.11
C PHE A 445 -0.84 -6.29 20.71
N ASP A 446 0.29 -6.23 21.40
CA ASP A 446 0.87 -7.36 22.14
C ASP A 446 -0.09 -7.87 23.24
N GLN A 447 -0.73 -6.95 23.97
CA GLN A 447 -1.72 -7.27 25.00
C GLN A 447 -2.97 -7.91 24.38
N LEU A 448 -3.40 -7.42 23.22
CA LEU A 448 -4.54 -7.98 22.48
C LEU A 448 -4.23 -9.38 21.92
N ILE A 449 -3.03 -9.61 21.38
CA ILE A 449 -2.60 -10.94 20.93
C ILE A 449 -2.60 -11.92 22.11
N ALA A 450 -2.19 -11.47 23.30
CA ALA A 450 -2.24 -12.25 24.53
C ALA A 450 -3.67 -12.51 25.06
N GLY A 451 -4.72 -12.06 24.35
CA GLY A 451 -6.12 -12.29 24.67
C GLY A 451 -6.74 -11.28 25.64
N LYS A 452 -6.01 -10.22 26.00
CA LYS A 452 -6.57 -9.15 26.86
C LYS A 452 -7.54 -8.27 26.06
N SER A 453 -8.41 -7.57 26.78
CA SER A 453 -9.26 -6.50 26.25
C SER A 453 -10.10 -6.87 25.01
N GLY A 454 -10.51 -8.13 24.90
CA GLY A 454 -11.35 -8.63 23.78
C GLY A 454 -10.58 -9.20 22.59
N GLY A 455 -9.25 -9.21 22.64
CA GLY A 455 -8.40 -9.82 21.63
C GLY A 455 -8.30 -9.03 20.32
N ILE A 456 -7.83 -9.70 19.27
CA ILE A 456 -7.60 -9.11 17.94
C ILE A 456 -8.66 -9.54 16.93
N THR A 457 -8.75 -8.80 15.82
CA THR A 457 -9.33 -9.28 14.57
C THR A 457 -8.44 -10.40 14.02
N ASN A 458 -8.71 -11.62 14.43
CA ASN A 458 -7.83 -12.74 14.09
C ASN A 458 -8.09 -13.23 12.65
N VAL A 459 -7.20 -12.87 11.73
CA VAL A 459 -7.17 -13.28 10.31
C VAL A 459 -5.74 -13.66 9.91
N PRO A 460 -5.51 -14.40 8.81
CA PRO A 460 -4.16 -14.68 8.33
C PRO A 460 -3.31 -13.42 8.18
N LEU A 461 -2.05 -13.48 8.62
CA LEU A 461 -1.10 -12.37 8.65
C LEU A 461 0.16 -12.72 7.86
N MET A 462 0.58 -11.85 6.95
CA MET A 462 1.94 -11.84 6.42
C MET A 462 2.66 -10.62 7.00
N ILE A 463 3.89 -10.80 7.52
CA ILE A 463 4.64 -9.73 8.16
C ILE A 463 6.12 -9.82 7.81
N GLY A 464 6.82 -8.71 7.68
CA GLY A 464 8.24 -8.77 7.40
C GLY A 464 8.93 -7.42 7.44
N THR A 465 10.25 -7.46 7.27
CA THR A 465 11.13 -6.31 7.39
C THR A 465 12.12 -6.24 6.23
N MET A 466 12.76 -5.10 6.08
CA MET A 466 13.98 -4.93 5.28
C MET A 466 15.19 -5.42 6.07
N LYS A 467 16.34 -5.63 5.40
CA LYS A 467 17.59 -6.03 6.06
C LYS A 467 18.23 -4.88 6.85
N ASN A 468 18.03 -3.63 6.39
CA ASN A 468 18.71 -2.43 6.87
C ASN A 468 17.69 -1.30 7.16
N GLU A 469 16.58 -1.61 7.82
CA GLU A 469 15.47 -0.68 8.12
C GLU A 469 15.96 0.66 8.67
N GLY A 470 16.80 0.62 9.72
CA GLY A 470 17.24 1.80 10.45
C GLY A 470 18.16 2.72 9.65
N ASN A 471 18.90 2.21 8.66
CA ASN A 471 19.88 3.00 7.91
C ASN A 471 19.23 4.18 7.17
N GLY A 472 18.03 3.99 6.60
CA GLY A 472 17.31 5.03 5.86
C GLY A 472 16.85 6.22 6.71
N PHE A 473 16.82 6.07 8.04
CA PHE A 473 16.35 7.11 8.95
C PHE A 473 17.48 7.98 9.51
N LEU A 474 18.74 7.55 9.44
CA LEU A 474 19.88 8.32 9.96
C LEU A 474 20.01 9.72 9.31
N PRO A 475 19.84 9.90 7.98
CA PRO A 475 19.89 11.22 7.36
C PRO A 475 18.83 12.17 7.93
N SER A 476 17.64 11.65 8.24
CA SER A 476 16.57 12.43 8.85
C SER A 476 17.00 12.96 10.22
N LEU A 477 17.76 12.19 11.01
CA LEU A 477 18.36 12.63 12.27
C LEU A 477 19.53 13.63 12.10
N GLY A 478 19.77 14.13 10.88
CA GLY A 478 20.89 15.02 10.57
C GLY A 478 22.23 14.30 10.42
N GLN A 479 22.25 12.96 10.41
CA GLN A 479 23.46 12.15 10.35
C GLN A 479 23.83 11.81 8.90
N THR A 480 23.99 12.87 8.09
CA THR A 480 24.26 12.75 6.64
C THR A 480 25.73 12.50 6.32
N THR A 481 26.63 12.62 7.30
CA THR A 481 28.06 12.38 7.16
C THR A 481 28.57 11.40 8.23
N PRO A 482 29.75 10.78 8.03
CA PRO A 482 30.45 10.03 9.08
C PRO A 482 30.40 10.71 10.45
N MET A 483 30.15 9.94 11.51
CA MET A 483 29.99 10.42 12.88
C MET A 483 30.79 9.60 13.90
N ASN A 484 31.06 10.20 15.05
CA ASN A 484 31.76 9.53 16.16
C ASN A 484 30.78 8.75 17.06
N GLU A 485 31.33 7.85 17.86
CA GLU A 485 30.57 6.97 18.77
C GLU A 485 29.69 7.72 19.79
N MET A 486 30.04 8.95 20.16
CA MET A 486 29.21 9.74 21.09
C MET A 486 27.82 10.01 20.50
N VAL A 487 27.71 10.21 19.19
CA VAL A 487 26.41 10.43 18.53
C VAL A 487 25.54 9.18 18.65
N PHE A 488 26.13 7.99 18.47
CA PHE A 488 25.41 6.73 18.65
C PHE A 488 24.88 6.56 20.08
N GLY A 489 25.69 6.88 21.09
CA GLY A 489 25.24 6.83 22.48
C GLY A 489 24.03 7.75 22.76
N VAL A 490 24.01 8.94 22.16
CA VAL A 490 22.87 9.87 22.25
C VAL A 490 21.63 9.30 21.56
N THR A 491 21.76 8.75 20.35
CA THR A 491 20.62 8.15 19.66
C THR A 491 20.07 6.96 20.44
N ALA A 492 20.94 6.11 20.99
CA ALA A 492 20.54 4.98 21.82
C ALA A 492 19.78 5.45 23.06
N GLU A 493 20.23 6.52 23.72
CA GLU A 493 19.48 7.12 24.85
C GLU A 493 18.13 7.69 24.40
N ALA A 494 18.05 8.35 23.24
CA ALA A 494 16.81 8.90 22.72
C ALA A 494 15.78 7.83 22.31
N LEU A 495 16.23 6.66 21.83
CA LEU A 495 15.36 5.56 21.42
C LEU A 495 14.99 4.62 22.57
N LEU A 496 15.90 4.40 23.54
CA LEU A 496 15.70 3.42 24.63
C LEU A 496 15.37 4.08 25.97
N GLY A 497 15.65 5.37 26.14
CA GLY A 497 15.81 5.98 27.45
C GLY A 497 17.12 5.55 28.14
N TYR A 498 17.53 6.36 29.13
CA TYR A 498 18.83 6.27 29.78
C TYR A 498 19.19 4.88 30.31
N GLN A 499 18.29 4.23 31.07
CA GLN A 499 18.60 2.96 31.73
C GLN A 499 18.87 1.83 30.72
N ARG A 500 18.03 1.71 29.69
CA ARG A 500 18.16 0.68 28.66
C ARG A 500 19.37 0.96 27.75
N ALA A 501 19.65 2.22 27.43
CA ALA A 501 20.87 2.61 26.71
C ALA A 501 22.15 2.24 27.48
N MET A 502 22.18 2.44 28.80
CA MET A 502 23.31 2.04 29.64
C MET A 502 23.52 0.52 29.65
N ILE A 503 22.45 -0.28 29.64
CA ILE A 503 22.55 -1.74 29.52
C ILE A 503 23.13 -2.12 28.15
N THR A 504 22.64 -1.53 27.06
CA THR A 504 23.16 -1.76 25.70
C THR A 504 24.67 -1.49 25.60
N ALA A 505 25.13 -0.38 26.19
CA ALA A 505 26.54 -0.02 26.25
C ALA A 505 27.35 -0.97 27.16
N ALA A 506 26.86 -1.28 28.36
CA ALA A 506 27.57 -2.12 29.34
C ALA A 506 27.80 -3.56 28.83
N TYR A 507 26.87 -4.10 28.04
CA TYR A 507 27.01 -5.42 27.41
C TYR A 507 27.70 -5.37 26.04
N ASN A 508 28.11 -4.18 25.58
CA ASN A 508 28.77 -3.95 24.30
C ASN A 508 28.03 -4.65 23.13
N LEU A 509 26.70 -4.49 23.07
CA LEU A 509 25.87 -5.19 22.08
C LEU A 509 26.12 -4.72 20.65
N TYR A 510 26.57 -3.49 20.48
CA TYR A 510 26.81 -2.85 19.19
C TYR A 510 28.22 -2.27 19.16
N PRO A 511 29.27 -3.12 19.12
CA PRO A 511 30.64 -2.67 19.23
C PRO A 511 31.08 -1.88 18.00
N ILE A 512 31.74 -0.74 18.24
CA ILE A 512 32.43 0.04 17.21
C ILE A 512 33.93 -0.28 17.31
N PRO A 513 34.59 -0.81 16.25
CA PRO A 513 36.00 -1.17 16.32
C PRO A 513 36.94 0.04 16.48
N ASP A 514 37.81 0.03 17.50
CA ASP A 514 38.72 1.14 17.85
C ASP A 514 39.70 1.57 16.74
N ASN A 515 40.04 0.67 15.81
CA ASN A 515 41.08 0.87 14.78
C ASN A 515 40.57 0.69 13.34
N THR A 516 39.29 0.98 13.09
CA THR A 516 38.73 0.88 11.73
C THR A 516 39.25 2.00 10.81
N THR A 517 39.49 1.68 9.54
CA THR A 517 39.73 2.68 8.48
C THR A 517 38.43 3.16 7.83
N ASP A 518 37.32 2.46 8.11
CA ASP A 518 35.99 2.83 7.65
C ASP A 518 35.44 3.96 8.52
N LYS A 519 35.38 5.16 7.93
CA LYS A 519 34.87 6.35 8.61
C LYS A 519 33.38 6.26 8.92
N ASP A 520 32.63 5.39 8.23
CA ASP A 520 31.18 5.31 8.34
C ASP A 520 30.67 4.22 9.28
N ILE A 521 31.58 3.47 9.91
CA ILE A 521 31.24 2.32 10.75
C ILE A 521 30.22 2.65 11.84
N THR A 522 30.28 3.86 12.43
CA THR A 522 29.35 4.28 13.48
C THR A 522 27.92 4.34 12.95
N ARG A 523 27.71 4.89 11.75
CA ARG A 523 26.38 4.96 11.12
C ARG A 523 25.89 3.57 10.75
N ASP A 524 26.78 2.69 10.31
CA ASP A 524 26.43 1.32 10.01
C ASP A 524 25.99 0.56 11.26
N VAL A 525 26.72 0.68 12.35
CA VAL A 525 26.39 0.08 13.65
C VAL A 525 25.07 0.65 14.20
N GLU A 526 24.87 1.97 14.13
CA GLU A 526 23.62 2.61 14.54
C GLU A 526 22.42 2.16 13.69
N GLY A 527 22.62 2.01 12.38
CA GLY A 527 21.60 1.46 11.48
C GLY A 527 21.20 0.03 11.84
N VAL A 528 22.17 -0.82 12.20
CA VAL A 528 21.89 -2.19 12.69
C VAL A 528 21.15 -2.15 14.02
N PHE A 529 21.57 -1.29 14.96
CA PHE A 529 20.90 -1.10 16.24
C PHE A 529 19.43 -0.71 16.06
N ALA A 530 19.14 0.34 15.28
CA ALA A 530 17.78 0.78 15.02
C ALA A 530 16.96 -0.28 14.28
N THR A 531 17.57 -1.01 13.34
CA THR A 531 16.93 -2.14 12.62
C THR A 531 16.50 -3.25 13.58
N ASP A 532 17.39 -3.66 14.48
CA ASP A 532 17.10 -4.71 15.44
C ASP A 532 16.01 -4.29 16.42
N TYR A 533 16.13 -3.08 16.97
CA TYR A 533 15.27 -2.57 18.04
C TYR A 533 13.85 -2.25 17.57
N LEU A 534 13.70 -1.44 16.51
CA LEU A 534 12.39 -0.96 16.09
C LEU A 534 11.61 -1.95 15.21
N TRP A 535 12.31 -2.85 14.49
CA TRP A 535 11.69 -3.73 13.49
C TRP A 535 11.95 -5.22 13.72
N VAL A 536 13.19 -5.69 13.59
CA VAL A 536 13.49 -7.12 13.43
C VAL A 536 13.14 -7.93 14.69
N CYS A 537 13.64 -7.53 15.85
CA CYS A 537 13.39 -8.24 17.10
C CYS A 537 11.92 -8.15 17.56
N PRO A 538 11.26 -6.98 17.59
CA PRO A 538 9.86 -6.90 17.99
C PRO A 538 8.92 -7.58 16.99
N THR A 539 9.24 -7.61 15.69
CA THR A 539 8.50 -8.40 14.70
C THR A 539 8.55 -9.90 15.01
N GLN A 540 9.72 -10.43 15.40
CA GLN A 540 9.85 -11.84 15.77
C GLN A 540 9.15 -12.16 17.09
N TYR A 541 9.23 -11.27 18.07
CA TYR A 541 8.48 -11.37 19.33
C TYR A 541 6.98 -11.50 19.06
N LEU A 542 6.45 -10.59 18.23
CA LEU A 542 5.05 -10.57 17.85
C LEU A 542 4.67 -11.78 17.00
N ALA A 543 5.52 -12.20 16.06
CA ALA A 543 5.25 -13.36 15.22
C ALA A 543 5.10 -14.65 16.05
N LYS A 544 5.96 -14.82 17.05
CA LYS A 544 5.89 -15.91 18.04
C LYS A 544 4.64 -15.85 18.92
N ALA A 545 4.17 -14.64 19.26
CA ALA A 545 2.92 -14.49 19.99
C ALA A 545 1.71 -14.81 19.09
N PHE A 546 1.71 -14.31 17.86
CA PHE A 546 0.63 -14.50 16.88
C PHE A 546 0.51 -15.96 16.42
N SER A 547 1.62 -16.70 16.31
CA SER A 547 1.63 -18.12 15.91
C SER A 547 0.88 -19.03 16.88
N LYS A 548 0.59 -18.57 18.10
CA LYS A 548 -0.24 -19.28 19.10
C LYS A 548 -1.74 -19.06 18.89
N THR A 549 -2.11 -18.15 17.98
CA THR A 549 -3.50 -17.89 17.64
C THR A 549 -4.00 -18.86 16.55
N ARG A 550 -5.26 -18.76 16.13
CA ARG A 550 -5.89 -19.74 15.23
C ARG A 550 -5.53 -19.58 13.74
N ASN A 551 -5.07 -18.41 13.31
CA ASN A 551 -4.78 -18.17 11.90
C ASN A 551 -3.28 -18.24 11.60
N PRO A 552 -2.90 -18.63 10.38
CA PRO A 552 -1.50 -18.71 9.99
C PRO A 552 -0.85 -17.33 9.93
N ILE A 553 0.43 -17.32 10.27
CA ILE A 553 1.34 -16.20 10.05
C ILE A 553 2.47 -16.64 9.12
N TYR A 554 2.92 -15.74 8.26
CA TYR A 554 4.05 -15.93 7.36
C TYR A 554 5.02 -14.76 7.53
N GLN A 555 6.26 -15.05 7.92
CA GLN A 555 7.29 -14.04 8.11
C GLN A 555 8.26 -14.00 6.92
N TYR A 556 8.67 -12.81 6.50
CA TYR A 556 9.72 -12.59 5.51
C TYR A 556 10.73 -11.53 5.92
N THR A 557 11.84 -11.49 5.18
CA THR A 557 12.71 -10.32 5.10
C THR A 557 13.22 -10.11 3.68
N PHE A 558 13.33 -8.86 3.24
CA PHE A 558 14.01 -8.51 2.00
C PHE A 558 15.52 -8.50 2.20
N GLN A 559 16.22 -9.29 1.39
CA GLN A 559 17.69 -9.34 1.32
C GLN A 559 18.25 -8.63 0.09
N ARG A 560 17.37 -8.19 -0.81
CA ARG A 560 17.69 -7.41 -2.01
C ARG A 560 16.64 -6.32 -2.20
N ALA A 561 17.10 -5.11 -2.46
CA ALA A 561 16.31 -3.96 -2.87
C ALA A 561 16.46 -3.69 -4.37
N TYR A 562 15.63 -2.80 -4.91
CA TYR A 562 16.00 -2.05 -6.11
C TYR A 562 17.15 -1.08 -5.75
N SER A 563 18.12 -0.86 -6.63
CA SER A 563 19.25 0.03 -6.34
C SER A 563 19.31 1.21 -7.30
N ASN A 564 18.64 2.31 -6.93
CA ASN A 564 18.77 3.61 -7.59
C ASN A 564 19.41 4.67 -6.68
N VAL A 565 19.87 4.23 -5.50
CA VAL A 565 20.41 5.11 -4.46
C VAL A 565 21.77 5.66 -4.93
N PRO A 566 22.02 6.98 -4.86
CA PRO A 566 23.30 7.55 -5.26
C PRO A 566 24.48 7.03 -4.44
N VAL A 567 25.66 6.95 -5.07
CA VAL A 567 26.92 6.63 -4.37
C VAL A 567 27.17 7.69 -3.29
N GLY A 568 27.43 7.23 -2.06
CA GLY A 568 27.68 8.10 -0.90
C GLY A 568 26.47 8.31 0.01
N ASP A 569 25.28 7.89 -0.40
CA ASP A 569 24.13 7.77 0.50
C ASP A 569 24.29 6.54 1.42
N ILE A 570 23.79 6.63 2.65
CA ILE A 570 23.92 5.56 3.65
C ILE A 570 23.20 4.27 3.25
N CYS A 571 22.21 4.35 2.35
CA CYS A 571 21.49 3.21 1.80
C CYS A 571 22.12 2.64 0.52
N TYR A 572 23.21 3.23 0.02
CA TYR A 572 23.91 2.71 -1.15
C TYR A 572 24.39 1.27 -0.91
N GLY A 573 23.90 0.33 -1.73
CA GLY A 573 24.22 -1.10 -1.60
C GLY A 573 23.56 -1.81 -0.41
N LYS A 574 22.59 -1.18 0.26
CA LYS A 574 21.82 -1.75 1.37
C LYS A 574 20.36 -2.00 0.96
N VAL A 575 19.58 -2.58 1.87
CA VAL A 575 18.13 -2.80 1.71
C VAL A 575 17.42 -2.02 2.80
N CYS A 576 17.16 -0.75 2.54
CA CYS A 576 16.61 0.20 3.48
C CYS A 576 15.09 0.17 3.53
N HIS A 577 14.54 0.84 4.55
CA HIS A 577 13.10 0.98 4.76
C HIS A 577 12.37 1.50 3.51
N GLY A 578 11.28 0.83 3.12
CA GLY A 578 10.48 1.19 1.95
C GLY A 578 11.01 0.72 0.59
N ASP A 579 12.20 0.10 0.53
CA ASP A 579 12.78 -0.39 -0.73
C ASP A 579 11.96 -1.53 -1.39
N ASP A 580 11.02 -2.13 -0.66
CA ASP A 580 10.13 -3.16 -1.20
C ASP A 580 8.96 -2.58 -2.00
N ILE A 581 8.54 -1.33 -1.75
CA ILE A 581 7.33 -0.74 -2.33
C ILE A 581 7.32 -0.85 -3.85
N ALA A 582 8.39 -0.37 -4.50
CA ALA A 582 8.50 -0.40 -5.96
C ALA A 582 8.54 -1.82 -6.52
N ILE A 583 9.13 -2.77 -5.78
CA ILE A 583 9.22 -4.20 -6.15
C ILE A 583 7.85 -4.89 -6.00
N VAL A 584 7.12 -4.63 -4.91
CA VAL A 584 5.79 -5.20 -4.63
C VAL A 584 4.77 -4.78 -5.68
N PHE A 585 4.81 -3.51 -6.10
CA PHE A 585 3.89 -2.98 -7.09
C PHE A 585 4.38 -3.06 -8.54
N ALA A 586 5.67 -3.36 -8.76
CA ALA A 586 6.36 -3.17 -10.03
C ALA A 586 6.05 -1.78 -10.59
N SER A 587 6.42 -0.72 -9.88
CA SER A 587 5.89 0.60 -10.21
C SER A 587 6.34 1.10 -11.59
N PRO A 588 5.40 1.57 -12.45
CA PRO A 588 5.71 2.16 -13.74
C PRO A 588 6.66 3.36 -13.68
N LEU A 589 6.68 4.09 -12.56
CA LEU A 589 7.58 5.23 -12.35
C LEU A 589 9.04 4.79 -12.49
N PHE A 590 9.39 3.66 -11.88
CA PHE A 590 10.73 3.11 -11.90
C PHE A 590 10.97 2.25 -13.14
N MET A 591 9.99 1.43 -13.52
CA MET A 591 10.12 0.54 -14.70
C MET A 591 10.35 1.29 -16.02
N ASN A 592 9.73 2.47 -16.19
CA ASN A 592 9.76 3.20 -17.47
C ASN A 592 10.77 4.35 -17.50
N ASN A 593 11.51 4.59 -16.41
CA ASN A 593 12.44 5.72 -16.32
C ASN A 593 13.88 5.27 -16.55
N ALA A 594 14.19 4.83 -17.77
CA ALA A 594 15.49 4.25 -18.11
C ALA A 594 16.69 5.18 -17.84
N THR A 595 16.48 6.50 -17.82
CA THR A 595 17.53 7.49 -17.57
C THR A 595 17.88 7.65 -16.10
N ALA A 596 16.89 7.55 -15.20
CA ALA A 596 17.13 7.57 -13.75
C ALA A 596 17.32 6.17 -13.17
N TYR A 597 16.71 5.16 -13.78
CA TYR A 597 16.71 3.78 -13.32
C TYR A 597 16.52 2.78 -14.48
N PRO A 598 17.59 2.07 -14.90
CA PRO A 598 17.43 0.98 -15.84
C PRO A 598 16.84 -0.25 -15.12
N TRP A 599 15.52 -0.42 -15.19
CA TRP A 599 14.85 -1.61 -14.67
C TRP A 599 15.39 -2.89 -15.33
N THR A 600 16.07 -3.72 -14.53
CA THR A 600 16.78 -4.89 -15.04
C THR A 600 15.90 -6.14 -15.09
N GLN A 601 16.37 -7.18 -15.77
CA GLN A 601 15.72 -8.50 -15.75
C GLN A 601 15.71 -9.12 -14.34
N ASP A 602 16.74 -8.83 -13.54
CA ASP A 602 16.83 -9.25 -12.15
C ASP A 602 15.77 -8.57 -11.28
N ASP A 603 15.53 -7.28 -11.49
CA ASP A 603 14.46 -6.54 -10.79
C ASP A 603 13.08 -7.06 -11.21
N ALA A 604 12.90 -7.33 -12.50
CA ALA A 604 11.68 -7.96 -13.00
C ALA A 604 11.47 -9.35 -12.38
N ALA A 605 12.52 -10.17 -12.26
CA ALA A 605 12.46 -11.49 -11.65
C ALA A 605 12.12 -11.43 -10.15
N LEU A 606 12.78 -10.56 -9.41
CA LEU A 606 12.49 -10.33 -8.00
C LEU A 606 11.06 -9.82 -7.80
N SER A 607 10.64 -8.83 -8.59
CA SER A 607 9.29 -8.26 -8.53
C SER A 607 8.22 -9.29 -8.87
N ARG A 608 8.43 -10.17 -9.85
CA ARG A 608 7.53 -11.31 -10.12
C ARG A 608 7.40 -12.21 -8.90
N MET A 609 8.52 -12.64 -8.32
CA MET A 609 8.55 -13.54 -7.16
C MET A 609 7.77 -12.95 -5.97
N VAL A 610 8.01 -11.67 -5.69
CA VAL A 610 7.40 -10.91 -4.60
C VAL A 610 5.91 -10.70 -4.88
N MET A 611 5.57 -10.07 -6.01
CA MET A 611 4.18 -9.76 -6.37
C MET A 611 3.32 -11.02 -6.41
N ASP A 612 3.82 -12.13 -6.97
CA ASP A 612 3.08 -13.39 -7.04
C ASP A 612 2.76 -13.96 -5.65
N ARG A 613 3.61 -13.72 -4.63
CA ARG A 613 3.34 -14.10 -3.23
C ARG A 613 2.30 -13.22 -2.56
N TRP A 614 2.35 -11.90 -2.78
CA TRP A 614 1.30 -10.98 -2.30
C TRP A 614 -0.05 -11.33 -2.92
N LEU A 615 -0.05 -11.60 -4.23
CA LEU A 615 -1.23 -12.03 -4.97
C LEU A 615 -1.73 -13.39 -4.50
N ALA A 616 -0.86 -14.40 -4.34
CA ALA A 616 -1.23 -15.71 -3.84
C ALA A 616 -1.86 -15.62 -2.45
N PHE A 617 -1.29 -14.80 -1.56
CA PHE A 617 -1.83 -14.57 -0.22
C PHE A 617 -3.22 -13.93 -0.27
N GLY A 618 -3.39 -12.90 -1.11
CA GLY A 618 -4.67 -12.22 -1.28
C GLY A 618 -5.75 -13.10 -1.93
N ILE A 619 -5.39 -13.86 -2.96
CA ILE A 619 -6.29 -14.73 -3.73
C ILE A 619 -6.73 -15.95 -2.91
N SER A 620 -5.79 -16.62 -2.24
CA SER A 620 -6.10 -17.78 -1.40
C SER A 620 -6.77 -17.40 -0.08
N GLY A 621 -6.65 -16.14 0.34
CA GLY A 621 -7.13 -15.66 1.63
C GLY A 621 -6.23 -16.06 2.79
N GLY A 622 -4.92 -16.24 2.56
CA GLY A 622 -3.97 -16.45 3.65
C GLY A 622 -2.79 -17.38 3.40
N ASN A 623 -2.49 -17.79 2.16
CA ASN A 623 -1.33 -18.61 1.81
C ASN A 623 -0.50 -17.91 0.71
N PRO A 624 0.76 -17.52 0.97
CA PRO A 624 1.57 -16.79 0.01
C PRO A 624 2.18 -17.68 -1.08
N ASN A 625 1.99 -19.00 -1.04
CA ASN A 625 2.57 -19.90 -2.04
C ASN A 625 1.75 -19.89 -3.34
N PRO A 626 2.33 -19.51 -4.50
CA PRO A 626 1.64 -19.57 -5.79
C PRO A 626 1.21 -20.98 -6.16
N THR A 627 0.11 -21.12 -6.90
CA THR A 627 -0.41 -22.43 -7.33
C THR A 627 0.45 -23.11 -8.40
N VAL A 628 1.23 -22.33 -9.14
CA VAL A 628 2.21 -22.82 -10.13
C VAL A 628 3.59 -22.67 -9.51
N ALA A 629 4.36 -23.75 -9.48
CA ALA A 629 5.72 -23.72 -8.96
C ALA A 629 6.60 -22.75 -9.76
N ASP A 630 7.30 -21.88 -9.06
CA ASP A 630 8.14 -20.80 -9.61
C ASP A 630 9.64 -21.07 -9.43
N GLY A 631 10.01 -22.30 -9.02
CA GLY A 631 11.39 -22.70 -8.76
C GLY A 631 11.95 -22.23 -7.41
N ASN A 632 11.18 -21.48 -6.62
CA ASN A 632 11.57 -21.02 -5.29
C ASN A 632 11.10 -22.00 -4.19
N PRO A 633 11.73 -21.97 -3.00
CA PRO A 633 11.27 -22.79 -1.88
C PRO A 633 9.83 -22.47 -1.50
N THR A 634 9.10 -23.48 -1.01
CA THR A 634 7.80 -23.27 -0.38
C THR A 634 7.98 -22.41 0.87
N TRP A 635 7.20 -21.35 0.99
CA TRP A 635 7.17 -20.49 2.17
C TRP A 635 6.44 -21.21 3.32
N PRO A 636 7.15 -21.58 4.40
CA PRO A 636 6.53 -22.25 5.53
C PRO A 636 5.62 -21.30 6.31
N LYS A 637 4.57 -21.84 6.91
CA LYS A 637 3.88 -21.16 8.00
C LYS A 637 4.88 -20.93 9.13
N TYR A 638 4.89 -19.74 9.71
CA TYR A 638 5.73 -19.45 10.85
C TYR A 638 5.28 -20.30 12.05
N ASP A 639 6.24 -20.97 12.66
CA ASP A 639 6.08 -21.77 13.87
C ASP A 639 7.13 -21.34 14.89
N ALA A 640 6.75 -21.28 16.18
CA ALA A 640 7.60 -20.76 17.24
C ALA A 640 8.86 -21.62 17.52
N THR A 641 8.86 -22.89 17.09
CA THR A 641 9.98 -23.82 17.26
C THR A 641 10.99 -23.66 16.12
N THR A 642 10.50 -23.66 14.88
CA THR A 642 11.35 -23.58 13.68
C THR A 642 11.76 -22.16 13.32
N GLN A 643 10.91 -21.17 13.63
CA GLN A 643 11.09 -19.75 13.33
C GLN A 643 11.49 -19.51 11.87
N GLY A 644 10.76 -20.18 10.96
CA GLY A 644 10.99 -20.12 9.52
C GLY A 644 10.66 -18.74 8.93
N ILE A 645 11.64 -18.12 8.27
CA ILE A 645 11.52 -16.79 7.66
C ILE A 645 11.92 -16.87 6.18
N TYR A 646 11.07 -16.34 5.30
CA TYR A 646 11.32 -16.31 3.87
C TYR A 646 12.25 -15.15 3.51
N MET A 647 13.38 -15.45 2.86
CA MET A 647 14.41 -14.48 2.52
C MET A 647 14.27 -14.09 1.06
N PHE A 648 13.73 -12.90 0.78
CA PHE A 648 13.58 -12.42 -0.60
C PHE A 648 14.92 -11.99 -1.19
N ASN A 649 15.33 -12.70 -2.23
CA ASN A 649 16.49 -12.42 -3.08
C ASN A 649 16.20 -12.99 -4.47
N LEU A 650 17.13 -12.88 -5.44
CA LEU A 650 16.96 -13.49 -6.76
C LEU A 650 16.79 -15.02 -6.67
N ASN A 651 17.54 -15.64 -5.75
CA ASN A 651 17.33 -17.02 -5.32
C ASN A 651 16.83 -16.98 -3.88
N ALA A 652 15.53 -17.15 -3.68
CA ALA A 652 14.98 -17.11 -2.34
C ALA A 652 15.40 -18.32 -1.50
N THR A 653 15.52 -18.09 -0.20
CA THR A 653 15.89 -19.12 0.79
C THR A 653 14.97 -19.04 2.01
N ILE A 654 15.01 -20.07 2.85
CA ILE A 654 14.34 -20.08 4.16
C ILE A 654 15.42 -20.01 5.24
N SER A 655 15.34 -19.00 6.09
CA SER A 655 16.10 -18.96 7.34
C SER A 655 15.31 -19.68 8.45
N THR A 656 16.01 -20.40 9.32
CA THR A 656 15.43 -21.08 10.50
C THR A 656 16.17 -20.63 11.75
N GLY A 657 15.48 -20.66 12.91
CA GLY A 657 16.03 -20.21 14.18
C GLY A 657 16.01 -18.70 14.41
N GLY A 658 15.23 -17.97 13.60
CA GLY A 658 15.09 -16.52 13.70
C GLY A 658 16.26 -15.72 13.11
N LEU A 659 16.06 -14.42 12.97
CA LEU A 659 17.07 -13.44 12.60
C LEU A 659 17.68 -12.85 13.87
N ARG A 660 19.00 -12.62 13.88
CA ARG A 660 19.68 -11.88 14.96
C ARG A 660 19.38 -12.47 16.36
N GLN A 661 19.17 -13.78 16.46
CA GLN A 661 18.57 -14.43 17.65
C GLN A 661 19.27 -14.14 18.99
N PRO A 662 20.62 -14.11 19.10
CA PRO A 662 21.28 -13.74 20.35
C PRO A 662 20.90 -12.33 20.82
N TYR A 663 20.80 -11.38 19.89
CA TYR A 663 20.42 -9.99 20.18
C TYR A 663 18.94 -9.90 20.54
N CYS A 664 18.06 -10.51 19.75
CA CYS A 664 16.63 -10.47 20.04
C CYS A 664 16.28 -11.19 21.35
N ASN A 665 16.97 -12.29 21.69
CA ASN A 665 16.82 -12.93 23.01
C ASN A 665 17.28 -12.01 24.14
N PHE A 666 18.38 -11.29 23.96
CA PHE A 666 18.85 -10.32 24.95
C PHE A 666 17.84 -9.19 25.12
N MET A 667 17.30 -8.64 24.02
CA MET A 667 16.26 -7.62 24.06
C MET A 667 15.00 -8.12 24.79
N ASP A 668 14.50 -9.30 24.43
CA ASP A 668 13.32 -9.93 25.04
C ASP A 668 13.45 -10.08 26.56
N GLN A 669 14.67 -10.27 27.09
CA GLN A 669 14.91 -10.56 28.50
C GLN A 669 15.33 -9.33 29.31
N ALA A 670 16.29 -8.56 28.80
CA ALA A 670 17.02 -7.55 29.57
C ALA A 670 16.64 -6.11 29.20
N ILE A 671 16.33 -5.82 27.93
CA ILE A 671 16.01 -4.45 27.48
C ILE A 671 14.50 -4.20 27.57
N LYS A 672 13.67 -5.15 27.10
CA LYS A 672 12.23 -5.00 26.88
C LYS A 672 11.88 -3.94 25.84
N TYR A 673 10.74 -4.17 25.21
CA TYR A 673 10.16 -3.30 24.17
C TYR A 673 9.28 -2.22 24.79
N ASP A 674 9.13 -1.08 24.13
CA ASP A 674 8.32 0.06 24.61
C ASP A 674 6.86 -0.32 24.82
N PHE A 675 6.31 -1.19 23.98
CA PHE A 675 4.93 -1.67 24.17
C PHE A 675 4.73 -2.57 25.40
N GLN A 676 5.80 -2.97 26.09
CA GLN A 676 5.76 -3.77 27.33
C GLN A 676 5.85 -2.91 28.60
N LEU A 677 6.20 -1.63 28.45
CA LEU A 677 6.31 -0.64 29.51
C LEU A 677 4.98 0.13 29.65
#